data_AF-A0A949MNP0-F1
#
_entry.id   AF-A0A949MNP0-F1
#
_cell.length_a   1.000
_cell.length_b   1.000
_cell.length_c   1.000
_cell.angle_alpha   90.00
_cell.angle_beta   90.00
_cell.angle_gamma   90.00
#
_symmetry.space_group_name_H-M   'P 1'
#
loop_
_entity.id
_entity.type
_entity.pdbx_description
1 polymer ?
#
loop_
_entity_poly.entity_id
_entity_poly.type
_entity_poly.pdbx_seq_one_letter_code
_entity_poly.pdbx_strand_id
1 'polypeptide(L)'
;MLRAALLIVVIFVLSVAGLFFVAQRSLPTLDGIVSYPELSRGGVVKFDDRSVPYIEAATELDLYRIQGYVTAQDRLVQMDMLRRKALGELSEVFGTQSLAQDKLMRTIGINRAVKEEIKTLPNELRTQLECYAQGVNTYISANGDHLPVEFTLLGYKPKRWSAEDTLAIIKYSQYELDESWRLDELRQNILDKVGDKLAGRLFERVFAAPPAVSSIFAAHKNALASLPDQHISPIRGSNGWMVSSAMSDSKGALMALDRHNTFNLPVDWYLVSMRSPTMHVSGATIPGVPGIVNGRNDKIGWGIIALKVDVQDLYLEQFSPQLEGQYKTPTGWAKAAEIIEEIPVRFSGSLFGTSNLLHKVTVTRHGPLLTRQGDSGVALAWVGTSALGHPDKATTFLESIYRFNHATNFQQLQSALQKYAGSPMTCMYADTTGNIGFQQAGTIPIRANGARFGRYESCLLTPGWTGFGDWTGAMPFAEMEHAYNPPQGYFVANLPAPKSDLPLNVNYYRGQRIDSVLAAYKKSNQKAGLPDMASLQADQMAPLAPVVKAAISEAVSRTDLIDVFQIKALEALNKWDGTLAADSAGAAIYESFLRTVARRTLEPHLGGPLTSEYLERYPSWSLFLDRLLRDKKDEFLPREERTFKNFIVTSFVQSLKDLRMTEHNDDTSAFKWGDLHRVDFVNILVDAAPGLQSMANFLNISGARVGGDQDTVATMDSSLKRGKQQFACREGSTMRLLVDMSDAEKFYQTLALGQSGNLFSAHRADQLKAFTSPAPVPLPMAFANDSESKISQHRLLFSDK
;
A
#
# COMPACT_ATOMS: atom_id res chain seq x y z
N MET A 1 17.45 -51.60 2.91
CA MET A 1 16.35 -50.63 2.75
C MET A 1 15.83 -50.10 4.10
N LEU A 2 15.38 -50.94 5.03
CA LEU A 2 14.85 -50.48 6.34
C LEU A 2 15.82 -49.62 7.17
N ARG A 3 17.11 -50.00 7.24
CA ARG A 3 18.14 -49.20 7.95
C ARG A 3 18.42 -47.85 7.29
N ALA A 4 18.35 -47.77 5.96
CA ALA A 4 18.51 -46.52 5.23
C ALA A 4 17.29 -45.61 5.42
N ALA A 5 16.08 -46.18 5.37
CA ALA A 5 14.86 -45.45 5.69
C ALA A 5 14.87 -44.92 7.15
N LEU A 6 15.28 -45.75 8.11
CA LEU A 6 15.40 -45.35 9.52
C LEU A 6 16.44 -44.23 9.69
N LEU A 7 17.59 -44.32 9.02
CA LEU A 7 18.63 -43.29 9.06
C LEU A 7 18.12 -41.96 8.47
N ILE A 8 17.40 -42.01 7.35
CA ILE A 8 16.78 -40.82 6.74
C ILE A 8 15.76 -40.19 7.70
N VAL A 9 14.92 -41.01 8.34
CA VAL A 9 13.95 -40.52 9.34
C VAL A 9 14.66 -39.89 10.54
N VAL A 10 15.72 -40.51 11.06
CA VAL A 10 16.50 -39.95 12.18
C VAL A 10 17.17 -38.64 11.79
N ILE A 11 17.80 -38.56 10.61
CA ILE A 11 18.41 -37.32 10.09
C ILE A 11 17.34 -36.23 9.93
N PHE A 12 16.18 -36.57 9.37
CA PHE A 12 15.07 -35.64 9.22
C PHE A 12 14.59 -35.11 10.58
N VAL A 13 14.34 -36.00 11.54
CA VAL A 13 13.91 -35.61 12.90
C VAL A 13 14.96 -34.72 13.58
N LEU A 14 16.24 -35.08 13.51
CA LEU A 14 17.32 -34.27 14.09
C LEU A 14 17.47 -32.91 13.39
N SER A 15 17.27 -32.85 12.07
CA SER A 15 17.31 -31.59 11.32
C SER A 15 16.14 -30.68 11.69
N VAL A 16 14.94 -31.24 11.80
CA VAL A 16 13.73 -30.52 12.25
C VAL A 16 13.90 -30.02 13.69
N ALA A 17 14.42 -30.87 14.60
CA ALA A 17 14.69 -30.49 15.98
C ALA A 17 15.78 -29.41 16.08
N GLY A 18 16.84 -29.51 15.28
CA GLY A 18 17.89 -28.50 15.19
C GLY A 18 17.35 -27.15 14.69
N LEU A 19 16.54 -27.16 13.62
CA LEU A 19 15.89 -25.96 13.10
C LEU A 19 14.95 -25.34 14.13
N PHE A 20 14.15 -26.14 14.82
CA PHE A 20 13.27 -25.68 15.89
C PHE A 20 14.05 -25.03 17.04
N PHE A 21 15.18 -25.61 17.44
CA PHE A 21 16.03 -25.05 18.49
C PHE A 21 16.69 -23.72 18.07
N VAL A 22 17.22 -23.63 16.86
CA VAL A 22 17.77 -22.38 16.29
C VAL A 22 16.68 -21.32 16.22
N ALA A 23 15.50 -21.69 15.73
CA ALA A 23 14.34 -20.82 15.64
C ALA A 23 13.91 -20.27 17.01
N GLN A 24 13.81 -21.11 18.03
CA GLN A 24 13.44 -20.66 19.38
C GLN A 24 14.46 -19.67 19.97
N ARG A 25 15.75 -19.83 19.67
CA ARG A 25 16.79 -18.88 20.10
C ARG A 25 16.71 -17.51 19.43
N SER A 26 16.04 -17.43 18.28
CA SER A 26 15.83 -16.18 17.54
C SER A 26 14.58 -15.41 17.97
N LEU A 27 13.82 -15.93 18.95
CA LEU A 27 12.63 -15.27 19.43
C LEU A 27 12.96 -13.92 20.12
N PRO A 28 12.05 -12.93 20.02
CA PRO A 28 12.18 -11.69 20.76
C PRO A 28 12.36 -11.88 22.27
N THR A 29 13.35 -11.20 22.85
CA THR A 29 13.53 -11.11 24.30
C THR A 29 12.58 -10.04 24.85
N LEU A 30 11.64 -10.44 25.71
CA LEU A 30 10.66 -9.53 26.31
C LEU A 30 10.96 -9.20 27.78
N ASP A 31 11.74 -10.06 28.46
CA ASP A 31 12.11 -9.91 29.86
C ASP A 31 13.63 -9.96 30.06
N GLY A 32 14.10 -9.28 31.11
CA GLY A 32 15.47 -9.38 31.60
C GLY A 32 16.25 -8.07 31.48
N ILE A 33 17.57 -8.19 31.35
CA ILE A 33 18.49 -7.06 31.28
C ILE A 33 19.36 -7.20 30.02
N VAL A 34 19.38 -6.16 29.20
CA VAL A 34 20.26 -6.00 28.04
C VAL A 34 21.33 -4.98 28.41
N SER A 35 22.60 -5.35 28.27
CA SER A 35 23.70 -4.39 28.38
C SER A 35 23.75 -3.54 27.12
N TYR A 36 23.65 -2.22 27.28
CA TYR A 36 23.71 -1.24 26.21
C TYR A 36 24.51 0.00 26.65
N PRO A 37 25.85 -0.07 26.67
CA PRO A 37 26.73 0.97 27.20
C PRO A 37 26.64 2.34 26.51
N GLU A 38 26.16 2.40 25.27
CA GLU A 38 26.01 3.64 24.49
C GLU A 38 24.81 4.50 24.89
N LEU A 39 23.93 4.00 25.77
CA LEU A 39 22.83 4.80 26.32
C LEU A 39 23.35 5.84 27.31
N SER A 40 22.74 7.04 27.31
CA SER A 40 23.16 8.10 28.25
C SER A 40 22.86 7.75 29.71
N ARG A 41 21.75 7.03 29.92
CA ARG A 41 21.33 6.32 31.12
C ARG A 41 20.51 5.13 30.65
N GLY A 42 20.47 4.04 31.42
CA GLY A 42 19.60 2.91 31.11
C GLY A 42 18.15 3.28 30.75
N GLY A 43 17.46 2.38 30.08
CA GLY A 43 16.07 2.52 29.65
C GLY A 43 15.21 1.32 30.06
N VAL A 44 13.90 1.43 29.90
CA VAL A 44 12.96 0.33 30.12
C VAL A 44 12.04 0.19 28.93
N VAL A 45 11.79 -1.06 28.53
CA VAL A 45 10.74 -1.40 27.58
C VAL A 45 9.77 -2.33 28.28
N LYS A 46 8.50 -1.93 28.31
CA LYS A 46 7.41 -2.82 28.70
C LYS A 46 6.74 -3.35 27.45
N PHE A 47 6.22 -4.57 27.51
CA PHE A 47 5.48 -5.16 26.40
C PHE A 47 4.08 -5.58 26.84
N ASP A 48 3.07 -5.29 26.01
CA ASP A 48 1.72 -5.82 26.20
C ASP A 48 1.59 -7.27 25.71
N ASP A 49 0.38 -7.83 25.82
CA ASP A 49 0.03 -9.19 25.42
C ASP A 49 0.14 -9.46 23.91
N ARG A 50 0.36 -8.42 23.10
CA ARG A 50 0.62 -8.49 21.65
C ARG A 50 2.08 -8.20 21.30
N SER A 51 2.95 -8.12 22.32
CA SER A 51 4.35 -7.75 22.21
C SER A 51 4.60 -6.32 21.71
N VAL A 52 3.64 -5.40 21.84
CA VAL A 52 3.86 -3.98 21.48
C VAL A 52 4.82 -3.34 22.51
N PRO A 53 5.94 -2.73 22.07
CA PRO A 53 6.88 -2.08 22.97
C PRO A 53 6.43 -0.68 23.43
N TYR A 54 6.54 -0.45 24.73
CA TYR A 54 6.37 0.84 25.40
C TYR A 54 7.72 1.25 25.98
N ILE A 55 8.43 2.14 25.27
CA ILE A 55 9.81 2.52 25.52
C ILE A 55 9.84 3.77 26.41
N GLU A 56 10.54 3.69 27.54
CA GLU A 56 10.88 4.85 28.36
C GLU A 56 12.42 5.01 28.44
N ALA A 57 12.91 6.22 28.16
CA ALA A 57 14.34 6.52 28.19
C ALA A 57 14.62 7.92 28.74
N ALA A 58 15.86 8.14 29.19
CA ALA A 58 16.27 9.42 29.77
C ALA A 58 16.37 10.57 28.75
N THR A 59 16.63 10.24 27.48
CA THR A 59 16.76 11.20 26.38
C THR A 59 16.02 10.72 25.15
N GLU A 60 15.67 11.64 24.27
CA GLU A 60 15.06 11.32 22.98
C GLU A 60 16.00 10.51 22.07
N LEU A 61 17.30 10.77 22.09
CA LEU A 61 18.27 9.99 21.32
C LEU A 61 18.31 8.52 21.78
N ASP A 62 18.17 8.28 23.07
CA ASP A 62 18.08 6.92 23.62
C ASP A 62 16.76 6.24 23.25
N LEU A 63 15.66 6.99 23.04
CA LEU A 63 14.44 6.42 22.47
C LEU A 63 14.70 5.83 21.09
N TYR A 64 15.40 6.56 20.22
CA TYR A 64 15.70 6.05 18.87
C TYR A 64 16.64 4.85 18.89
N ARG A 65 17.63 4.81 19.79
CA ARG A 65 18.47 3.62 20.00
C ARG A 65 17.65 2.41 20.40
N ILE A 66 16.80 2.55 21.41
CA ILE A 66 15.99 1.43 21.91
C ILE A 66 14.94 1.03 20.87
N GLN A 67 14.32 1.99 20.16
CA GLN A 67 13.40 1.73 19.06
C GLN A 67 14.06 0.87 17.98
N GLY A 68 15.26 1.25 17.52
CA GLY A 68 16.02 0.48 16.54
C GLY A 68 16.32 -0.95 17.01
N TYR A 69 16.68 -1.12 18.29
CA TYR A 69 16.94 -2.44 18.87
C TYR A 69 15.69 -3.33 18.87
N VAL A 70 14.57 -2.85 19.43
CA VAL A 70 13.35 -3.67 19.56
C VAL A 70 12.70 -3.94 18.21
N THR A 71 12.74 -2.98 17.27
CA THR A 71 12.26 -3.23 15.91
C THR A 71 13.12 -4.26 15.19
N ALA A 72 14.45 -4.24 15.34
CA ALA A 72 15.31 -5.28 14.76
C ALA A 72 15.01 -6.66 15.36
N GLN A 73 14.82 -6.74 16.67
CA GLN A 73 14.45 -7.97 17.35
C GLN A 73 13.22 -8.66 16.74
N ASP A 74 12.21 -7.88 16.36
CA ASP A 74 10.97 -8.40 15.77
C ASP A 74 11.03 -8.55 14.25
N ARG A 75 11.73 -7.65 13.55
CA ARG A 75 11.54 -7.39 12.10
C ARG A 75 12.84 -7.38 11.28
N LEU A 76 13.99 -7.81 11.81
CA LEU A 76 15.28 -7.69 11.09
C LEU A 76 15.28 -8.30 9.67
N VAL A 77 14.63 -9.45 9.45
CA VAL A 77 14.54 -10.05 8.09
C VAL A 77 13.75 -9.16 7.15
N GLN A 78 12.59 -8.64 7.61
CA GLN A 78 11.78 -7.72 6.82
C GLN A 78 12.56 -6.45 6.49
N MET A 79 13.23 -5.86 7.49
CA MET A 79 14.07 -4.68 7.31
C MET A 79 15.20 -4.92 6.29
N ASP A 80 15.91 -6.04 6.38
CA ASP A 80 16.99 -6.39 5.46
C ASP A 80 16.46 -6.59 4.02
N MET A 81 15.33 -7.28 3.86
CA MET A 81 14.72 -7.49 2.55
C MET A 81 14.21 -6.18 1.93
N LEU A 82 13.58 -5.31 2.72
CA LEU A 82 13.09 -4.02 2.24
C LEU A 82 14.24 -3.11 1.78
N ARG A 83 15.33 -2.99 2.54
CA ARG A 83 16.50 -2.19 2.09
C ARG A 83 17.13 -2.78 0.84
N ARG A 84 17.22 -4.11 0.71
CA ARG A 84 17.78 -4.77 -0.48
C ARG A 84 16.90 -4.59 -1.70
N LYS A 85 15.58 -4.67 -1.53
CA LYS A 85 14.61 -4.37 -2.59
C LYS A 85 14.79 -2.91 -3.04
N ALA A 86 14.83 -1.96 -2.11
CA ALA A 86 15.01 -0.54 -2.40
C ALA A 86 16.35 -0.22 -3.11
N LEU A 87 17.44 -0.81 -2.64
CA LEU A 87 18.80 -0.54 -3.12
C LEU A 87 19.18 -1.37 -4.35
N GLY A 88 18.36 -2.34 -4.76
CA GLY A 88 18.70 -3.29 -5.82
C GLY A 88 19.89 -4.18 -5.43
N GLU A 89 19.75 -4.91 -4.33
CA GLU A 89 20.73 -5.84 -3.75
C GLU A 89 20.12 -7.22 -3.40
N LEU A 90 18.92 -7.53 -3.90
CA LEU A 90 18.29 -8.83 -3.64
C LEU A 90 19.12 -9.96 -4.24
N SER A 91 19.80 -9.76 -5.37
CA SER A 91 20.56 -10.79 -6.11
C SER A 91 21.84 -11.23 -5.41
N GLU A 92 22.28 -10.50 -4.39
CA GLU A 92 23.29 -10.96 -3.46
C GLU A 92 22.77 -12.19 -2.69
N VAL A 93 21.47 -12.20 -2.37
CA VAL A 93 20.76 -13.26 -1.66
C VAL A 93 20.10 -14.25 -2.65
N PHE A 94 19.34 -13.69 -3.57
CA PHE A 94 18.55 -14.27 -4.66
C PHE A 94 19.32 -15.03 -5.73
N GLY A 95 20.52 -14.55 -6.04
CA GLY A 95 21.16 -14.84 -7.31
C GLY A 95 20.40 -14.27 -8.51
N THR A 96 20.51 -14.91 -9.66
CA THR A 96 20.00 -14.39 -10.94
C THR A 96 18.48 -14.25 -11.03
N GLN A 97 17.71 -14.94 -10.18
CA GLN A 97 16.24 -14.87 -10.21
C GLN A 97 15.69 -13.49 -9.80
N SER A 98 16.42 -12.73 -8.97
CA SER A 98 16.05 -11.37 -8.54
C SER A 98 16.77 -10.28 -9.34
N LEU A 99 17.62 -10.64 -10.32
CA LEU A 99 18.47 -9.68 -11.04
C LEU A 99 17.66 -8.67 -11.86
N ALA A 100 16.51 -9.08 -12.38
CA ALA A 100 15.62 -8.15 -13.08
C ALA A 100 15.11 -7.05 -12.14
N GLN A 101 14.74 -7.41 -10.90
CA GLN A 101 14.30 -6.45 -9.88
C GLN A 101 15.43 -5.48 -9.53
N ASP A 102 16.62 -6.00 -9.24
CA ASP A 102 17.76 -5.15 -8.87
C ASP A 102 18.14 -4.20 -10.00
N LYS A 103 18.15 -4.67 -11.26
CA LYS A 103 18.41 -3.80 -12.41
C LYS A 103 17.38 -2.69 -12.52
N LEU A 104 16.10 -2.98 -12.29
CA LEU A 104 15.06 -1.95 -12.31
C LEU A 104 15.28 -0.91 -11.21
N MET A 105 15.53 -1.34 -9.97
CA MET A 105 15.75 -0.46 -8.82
C MET A 105 17.01 0.41 -8.98
N ARG A 106 18.09 -0.18 -9.50
CA ARG A 106 19.33 0.52 -9.86
C ARG A 106 19.13 1.47 -11.03
N THR A 107 18.26 1.15 -11.97
CA THR A 107 17.89 2.05 -13.08
C THR A 107 17.16 3.27 -12.53
N ILE A 108 16.09 3.07 -11.75
CA ILE A 108 15.30 4.13 -11.10
C ILE A 108 16.20 5.03 -10.23
N GLY A 109 17.13 4.44 -9.49
CA GLY A 109 18.18 5.17 -8.81
C GLY A 109 17.87 5.60 -7.39
N ILE A 110 17.04 4.84 -6.66
CA ILE A 110 16.79 5.09 -5.22
C ILE A 110 18.12 5.11 -4.44
N ASN A 111 19.03 4.19 -4.74
CA ASN A 111 20.37 4.12 -4.16
C ASN A 111 21.17 5.43 -4.33
N ARG A 112 21.03 6.10 -5.48
CA ARG A 112 21.68 7.39 -5.75
C ARG A 112 20.97 8.53 -5.04
N ALA A 113 19.64 8.54 -5.09
CA ALA A 113 18.82 9.58 -4.46
C ALA A 113 19.04 9.64 -2.95
N VAL A 114 19.13 8.49 -2.27
CA VAL A 114 19.42 8.42 -0.83
C VAL A 114 20.81 8.99 -0.49
N LYS A 115 21.82 8.69 -1.30
CA LYS A 115 23.18 9.21 -1.10
C LYS A 115 23.26 10.73 -1.23
N GLU A 116 22.42 11.34 -2.05
CA GLU A 116 22.33 12.80 -2.12
C GLU A 116 21.50 13.37 -0.97
N GLU A 117 20.39 12.72 -0.62
CA GLU A 117 19.50 13.17 0.46
C GLU A 117 20.22 13.23 1.82
N ILE A 118 21.04 12.24 2.17
CA ILE A 118 21.75 12.25 3.46
C ILE A 118 22.70 13.46 3.61
N LYS A 119 23.24 13.98 2.50
CA LYS A 119 24.13 15.15 2.51
C LYS A 119 23.38 16.43 2.88
N THR A 120 22.10 16.53 2.52
CA THR A 120 21.27 17.71 2.75
C THR A 120 20.51 17.70 4.08
N LEU A 121 20.47 16.56 4.78
CA LEU A 121 19.81 16.45 6.07
C LEU A 121 20.42 17.39 7.15
N PRO A 122 19.58 18.05 7.96
CA PRO A 122 20.01 18.70 9.20
C PRO A 122 20.79 17.75 10.12
N ASN A 123 21.78 18.28 10.87
CA ASN A 123 22.61 17.49 11.78
C ASN A 123 21.81 16.71 12.82
N GLU A 124 20.76 17.31 13.38
CA GLU A 124 19.87 16.67 14.34
C GLU A 124 19.24 15.38 13.80
N LEU A 125 18.75 15.41 12.56
CA LEU A 125 18.16 14.23 11.92
C LEU A 125 19.20 13.18 11.55
N ARG A 126 20.42 13.60 11.17
CA ARG A 126 21.53 12.66 10.98
C ARG A 126 21.85 11.93 12.28
N THR A 127 21.93 12.65 13.40
CA THR A 127 22.15 12.06 14.72
C THR A 127 21.01 11.13 15.13
N GLN A 128 19.76 11.50 14.86
CA GLN A 128 18.59 10.62 15.08
C GLN A 128 18.73 9.30 14.31
N LEU A 129 19.04 9.36 13.01
CA LEU A 129 19.22 8.17 12.16
C LEU A 129 20.37 7.30 12.65
N GLU A 130 21.49 7.91 13.02
CA GLU A 130 22.64 7.21 13.58
C GLU A 130 22.29 6.50 14.89
N CYS A 131 21.50 7.12 15.78
CA CYS A 131 21.03 6.50 17.01
C CYS A 131 20.13 5.30 16.74
N TYR A 132 19.17 5.41 15.81
CA TYR A 132 18.35 4.28 15.39
C TYR A 132 19.20 3.14 14.80
N ALA A 133 20.14 3.47 13.92
CA ALA A 133 21.07 2.50 13.33
C ALA A 133 21.97 1.84 14.37
N GLN A 134 22.42 2.58 15.40
CA GLN A 134 23.15 2.01 16.54
C GLN A 134 22.30 0.93 17.23
N GLY A 135 21.02 1.20 17.50
CA GLY A 135 20.08 0.23 18.08
C GLY A 135 20.00 -1.09 17.31
N VAL A 136 19.74 -0.98 16.00
CA VAL A 136 19.68 -2.14 15.09
C VAL A 136 21.01 -2.92 15.11
N ASN A 137 22.13 -2.20 15.04
CA ASN A 137 23.46 -2.81 15.01
C ASN A 137 23.85 -3.46 16.34
N THR A 138 23.41 -2.90 17.48
CA THR A 138 23.59 -3.51 18.80
C THR A 138 22.87 -4.85 18.86
N TYR A 139 21.62 -4.93 18.39
CA TYR A 139 20.90 -6.21 18.30
C TYR A 139 21.63 -7.22 17.39
N ILE A 140 22.02 -6.81 16.18
CA ILE A 140 22.76 -7.69 15.24
C ILE A 140 24.03 -8.25 15.89
N SER A 141 24.78 -7.40 16.58
CA SER A 141 26.07 -7.76 17.18
C SER A 141 25.90 -8.65 18.41
N ALA A 142 24.92 -8.34 19.27
CA ALA A 142 24.64 -9.10 20.49
C ALA A 142 24.15 -10.53 20.20
N ASN A 143 23.39 -10.71 19.12
CA ASN A 143 22.81 -12.02 18.79
C ASN A 143 23.73 -12.91 17.96
N GLY A 144 24.67 -12.36 17.18
CA GLY A 144 25.71 -13.15 16.49
C GLY A 144 25.15 -14.27 15.58
N ASP A 145 25.27 -15.53 16.03
CA ASP A 145 24.75 -16.71 15.31
C ASP A 145 23.30 -17.08 15.73
N HIS A 146 22.69 -16.32 16.63
CA HIS A 146 21.30 -16.46 17.10
C HIS A 146 20.33 -15.48 16.42
N LEU A 147 20.68 -15.00 15.22
CA LEU A 147 19.80 -14.19 14.38
C LEU A 147 18.61 -15.02 13.86
N PRO A 148 17.56 -14.38 13.31
CA PRO A 148 16.43 -15.07 12.69
C PRO A 148 16.87 -16.19 11.74
N VAL A 149 16.18 -17.34 11.81
CA VAL A 149 16.55 -18.59 11.13
C VAL A 149 16.69 -18.43 9.61
N GLU A 150 15.97 -17.47 9.03
CA GLU A 150 15.99 -17.11 7.61
C GLU A 150 17.42 -16.79 7.13
N PHE A 151 18.23 -16.12 7.95
CA PHE A 151 19.63 -15.80 7.61
C PHE A 151 20.47 -17.08 7.46
N THR A 152 20.31 -18.03 8.38
CA THR A 152 20.97 -19.34 8.34
C THR A 152 20.51 -20.15 7.14
N LEU A 153 19.21 -20.17 6.84
CA LEU A 153 18.64 -20.90 5.70
C LEU A 153 19.10 -20.34 4.34
N LEU A 154 19.25 -19.02 4.24
CA LEU A 154 19.70 -18.33 3.03
C LEU A 154 21.23 -18.23 2.90
N GLY A 155 21.95 -18.62 3.95
CA GLY A 155 23.41 -18.73 3.97
C GLY A 155 24.13 -17.38 4.01
N TYR A 156 23.60 -16.37 4.69
CA TYR A 156 24.26 -15.05 4.82
C TYR A 156 23.99 -14.41 6.17
N LYS A 157 24.78 -13.39 6.52
CA LYS A 157 24.54 -12.51 7.68
C LYS A 157 24.11 -11.13 7.19
N PRO A 158 23.19 -10.45 7.89
CA PRO A 158 22.79 -9.09 7.51
C PRO A 158 24.00 -8.14 7.64
N LYS A 159 24.11 -7.18 6.71
CA LYS A 159 25.07 -6.08 6.83
C LYS A 159 24.68 -5.20 8.03
N ARG A 160 25.64 -4.44 8.57
CA ARG A 160 25.32 -3.37 9.52
C ARG A 160 24.28 -2.42 8.93
N TRP A 161 23.37 -1.94 9.77
CA TRP A 161 22.37 -0.94 9.40
C TRP A 161 23.01 0.44 9.32
N SER A 162 22.69 1.20 8.29
CA SER A 162 23.11 2.60 8.14
C SER A 162 21.91 3.54 8.02
N ALA A 163 22.17 4.85 8.11
CA ALA A 163 21.14 5.88 7.91
C ALA A 163 20.54 5.82 6.50
N GLU A 164 21.36 5.47 5.50
CA GLU A 164 20.91 5.27 4.11
C GLU A 164 19.89 4.14 3.98
N ASP A 165 20.01 3.07 4.76
CA ASP A 165 19.05 1.96 4.71
C ASP A 165 17.64 2.42 5.09
N THR A 166 17.52 3.25 6.13
CA THR A 166 16.26 3.86 6.55
C THR A 166 15.67 4.75 5.46
N LEU A 167 16.48 5.62 4.86
CA LEU A 167 16.02 6.50 3.77
C LEU A 167 15.62 5.71 2.51
N ALA A 168 16.31 4.59 2.24
CA ALA A 168 15.98 3.70 1.12
C ALA A 168 14.61 3.06 1.30
N ILE A 169 14.28 2.58 2.51
CA ILE A 169 12.95 2.05 2.82
C ILE A 169 11.87 3.13 2.62
N ILE A 170 12.09 4.34 3.14
CA ILE A 170 11.15 5.46 2.98
C ILE A 170 10.87 5.75 1.49
N LYS A 171 11.93 5.89 0.68
CA LYS A 171 11.79 6.15 -0.75
C LYS A 171 11.14 5.00 -1.49
N TYR A 172 11.42 3.77 -1.09
CA TYR A 172 10.79 2.61 -1.70
C TYR A 172 9.28 2.55 -1.40
N SER A 173 8.87 2.82 -0.17
CA SER A 173 7.45 2.95 0.17
C SER A 173 6.75 4.07 -0.61
N GLN A 174 7.44 5.19 -0.85
CA GLN A 174 6.94 6.26 -1.73
C GLN A 174 6.77 5.77 -3.19
N TYR A 175 7.76 5.06 -3.71
CA TYR A 175 7.72 4.49 -5.06
C TYR A 175 6.61 3.45 -5.27
N GLU A 176 6.31 2.64 -4.25
CA GLU A 176 5.20 1.68 -4.29
C GLU A 176 3.83 2.38 -4.30
N LEU A 177 3.70 3.51 -3.60
CA LEU A 177 2.45 4.28 -3.54
C LEU A 177 2.22 5.13 -4.81
N ASP A 178 3.31 5.60 -5.43
CA ASP A 178 3.31 6.33 -6.69
C ASP A 178 3.19 5.34 -7.85
N GLU A 179 1.98 5.22 -8.40
CA GLU A 179 1.61 4.19 -9.38
C GLU A 179 1.37 4.70 -10.80
N SER A 180 1.51 6.02 -11.01
CA SER A 180 0.98 6.73 -12.18
C SER A 180 1.54 6.19 -13.48
N TRP A 181 2.86 5.97 -13.58
CA TRP A 181 3.46 5.45 -14.81
C TRP A 181 3.01 4.02 -15.14
N ARG A 182 2.68 3.20 -14.12
CA ARG A 182 2.11 1.87 -14.33
C ARG A 182 0.70 1.99 -14.88
N LEU A 183 -0.07 3.02 -14.53
CA LEU A 183 -1.40 3.23 -15.12
C LEU A 183 -1.33 3.80 -16.56
N ASP A 184 -0.28 4.56 -16.90
CA ASP A 184 -0.15 5.17 -18.22
C ASP A 184 0.02 4.13 -19.33
N GLU A 185 0.78 3.07 -19.08
CA GLU A 185 0.93 1.95 -20.01
C GLU A 185 -0.41 1.25 -20.28
N LEU A 186 -1.21 1.00 -19.24
CA LEU A 186 -2.56 0.43 -19.36
C LEU A 186 -3.50 1.36 -20.12
N ARG A 187 -3.49 2.66 -19.79
CA ARG A 187 -4.32 3.68 -20.45
C ARG A 187 -3.99 3.79 -21.93
N GLN A 188 -2.70 3.83 -22.29
CA GLN A 188 -2.25 3.84 -23.67
C GLN A 188 -2.69 2.56 -24.41
N ASN A 189 -2.53 1.39 -23.80
CA ASN A 189 -2.99 0.14 -24.39
C ASN A 189 -4.49 0.10 -24.68
N ILE A 190 -5.31 0.64 -23.78
CA ILE A 190 -6.76 0.75 -23.97
C ILE A 190 -7.07 1.79 -25.04
N LEU A 191 -6.41 2.94 -25.01
CA LEU A 191 -6.57 3.99 -26.02
C LEU A 191 -6.29 3.47 -27.43
N ASP A 192 -5.15 2.78 -27.63
CA ASP A 192 -4.77 2.20 -28.91
C ASP A 192 -5.76 1.12 -29.37
N LYS A 193 -6.38 0.42 -28.43
CA LYS A 193 -7.30 -0.69 -28.71
C LYS A 193 -8.69 -0.21 -29.13
N VAL A 194 -9.22 0.81 -28.46
CA VAL A 194 -10.64 1.21 -28.59
C VAL A 194 -10.88 2.67 -28.97
N GLY A 195 -9.82 3.48 -29.06
CA GLY A 195 -9.87 4.90 -29.38
C GLY A 195 -10.40 5.79 -28.23
N ASP A 196 -10.21 7.09 -28.40
CA ASP A 196 -10.47 8.13 -27.38
C ASP A 196 -11.89 8.08 -26.82
N LYS A 197 -12.89 7.86 -27.68
CA LYS A 197 -14.30 7.88 -27.28
C LYS A 197 -14.59 6.78 -26.25
N LEU A 198 -14.20 5.54 -26.53
CA LEU A 198 -14.50 4.42 -25.63
C LEU A 198 -13.56 4.42 -24.42
N ALA A 199 -12.28 4.72 -24.61
CA ALA A 199 -11.33 4.87 -23.52
C ALA A 199 -11.79 5.95 -22.52
N GLY A 200 -12.27 7.09 -23.00
CA GLY A 200 -12.76 8.15 -22.13
C GLY A 200 -14.05 7.81 -21.38
N ARG A 201 -14.87 6.90 -21.91
CA ARG A 201 -15.99 6.32 -21.15
C ARG A 201 -15.51 5.39 -20.05
N LEU A 202 -14.52 4.54 -20.29
CA LEU A 202 -13.97 3.61 -19.29
C LEU A 202 -13.32 4.34 -18.11
N PHE A 203 -12.45 5.30 -18.39
CA PHE A 203 -11.69 5.99 -17.36
C PHE A 203 -12.36 7.26 -16.81
N GLU A 204 -13.51 7.67 -17.35
CA GLU A 204 -14.19 8.93 -16.98
C GLU A 204 -13.38 10.19 -17.26
N ARG A 205 -12.46 10.11 -18.21
CA ARG A 205 -11.48 11.16 -18.51
C ARG A 205 -11.35 11.34 -20.01
N VAL A 206 -11.10 12.58 -20.45
CA VAL A 206 -10.74 12.81 -21.86
C VAL A 206 -9.23 12.77 -21.96
N PHE A 207 -8.71 11.85 -22.77
CA PHE A 207 -7.28 11.79 -23.07
C PHE A 207 -7.04 12.61 -24.34
N ALA A 208 -6.19 13.64 -24.27
CA ALA A 208 -5.67 14.24 -25.50
C ALA A 208 -4.58 13.33 -26.04
N ALA A 209 -4.79 12.75 -27.22
CA ALA A 209 -3.76 11.98 -27.89
C ALA A 209 -2.54 12.88 -28.17
N PRO A 210 -1.33 12.54 -27.70
CA PRO A 210 -0.12 13.26 -28.07
C PRO A 210 0.13 13.12 -29.58
N PRO A 211 0.87 14.06 -30.22
CA PRO A 211 1.22 13.94 -31.64
C PRO A 211 1.93 12.61 -31.94
N ALA A 212 1.33 11.80 -32.84
CA ALA A 212 1.82 10.53 -33.39
C ALA A 212 2.85 9.75 -32.54
N VAL A 213 2.40 9.13 -31.44
CA VAL A 213 3.22 8.25 -30.56
C VAL A 213 2.92 6.75 -30.79
N SER A 214 1.77 6.41 -31.39
CA SER A 214 1.20 5.05 -31.38
C SER A 214 2.09 3.97 -32.02
N SER A 215 2.77 4.26 -33.13
CA SER A 215 3.63 3.27 -33.80
C SER A 215 4.93 2.98 -33.05
N ILE A 216 5.46 3.95 -32.29
CA ILE A 216 6.72 3.82 -31.56
C ILE A 216 6.48 3.20 -30.18
N PHE A 217 5.33 3.48 -29.54
CA PHE A 217 4.94 2.81 -28.29
C PHE A 217 4.78 1.29 -28.47
N ALA A 218 4.19 0.86 -29.59
CA ALA A 218 4.01 -0.57 -29.89
C ALA A 218 5.31 -1.37 -29.80
N ALA A 219 6.46 -0.76 -30.13
CA ALA A 219 7.78 -1.40 -29.98
C ALA A 219 8.14 -1.65 -28.51
N HIS A 220 7.84 -0.71 -27.61
CA HIS A 220 8.22 -0.77 -26.19
C HIS A 220 7.25 -1.50 -25.28
N LYS A 221 6.02 -1.74 -25.73
CA LYS A 221 4.95 -2.38 -24.94
C LYS A 221 5.40 -3.64 -24.22
N ASN A 222 5.99 -4.60 -24.94
CA ASN A 222 6.43 -5.87 -24.35
C ASN A 222 7.58 -5.67 -23.35
N ALA A 223 8.48 -4.73 -23.61
CA ALA A 223 9.58 -4.44 -22.70
C ALA A 223 9.10 -3.79 -21.40
N LEU A 224 8.16 -2.85 -21.49
CA LEU A 224 7.54 -2.25 -20.31
C LEU A 224 6.72 -3.27 -19.50
N ALA A 225 5.91 -4.10 -20.17
CA ALA A 225 5.07 -5.12 -19.55
C ALA A 225 5.87 -6.26 -18.87
N SER A 226 7.14 -6.44 -19.25
CA SER A 226 8.03 -7.45 -18.66
C SER A 226 8.89 -6.92 -17.51
N LEU A 227 8.75 -5.64 -17.15
CA LEU A 227 9.42 -5.09 -15.96
C LEU A 227 8.83 -5.74 -14.70
N PRO A 228 9.67 -6.18 -13.74
CA PRO A 228 9.23 -6.87 -12.53
C PRO A 228 8.10 -6.18 -11.74
N ASP A 229 8.15 -4.85 -11.63
CA ASP A 229 7.19 -4.08 -10.83
C ASP A 229 5.83 -3.86 -11.52
N GLN A 230 5.61 -4.34 -12.75
CA GLN A 230 4.29 -4.29 -13.41
C GLN A 230 3.24 -5.12 -12.66
N HIS A 231 3.68 -6.04 -11.81
CA HIS A 231 2.82 -6.90 -11.01
C HIS A 231 2.50 -6.35 -9.62
N ILE A 232 3.07 -5.19 -9.25
CA ILE A 232 2.65 -4.48 -8.04
C ILE A 232 1.21 -4.04 -8.23
N SER A 233 0.30 -4.58 -7.42
CA SER A 233 -1.10 -4.17 -7.41
C SER A 233 -1.17 -2.68 -7.08
N PRO A 234 -1.85 -1.86 -7.89
CA PRO A 234 -2.04 -0.45 -7.57
C PRO A 234 -2.90 -0.33 -6.33
N ILE A 235 -2.32 0.25 -5.29
CA ILE A 235 -2.97 0.39 -3.98
C ILE A 235 -4.18 1.34 -4.13
N ARG A 236 -5.41 0.86 -3.96
CA ARG A 236 -6.67 1.59 -4.24
C ARG A 236 -6.98 2.74 -3.26
N GLY A 237 -6.03 3.08 -2.38
CA GLY A 237 -6.05 4.22 -1.45
C GLY A 237 -6.57 3.84 -0.06
N SER A 238 -6.12 4.51 1.00
CA SER A 238 -6.55 4.29 2.40
C SER A 238 -7.94 4.90 2.70
N ASN A 239 -8.49 4.68 3.90
CA ASN A 239 -9.58 5.51 4.45
C ASN A 239 -9.06 6.43 5.55
N GLY A 240 -9.74 7.55 5.76
CA GLY A 240 -9.63 8.29 7.01
C GLY A 240 -10.62 9.43 7.12
N TRP A 241 -11.08 9.69 8.33
CA TRP A 241 -12.00 10.77 8.64
C TRP A 241 -11.81 11.29 10.06
N MET A 242 -12.32 12.49 10.30
CA MET A 242 -12.27 13.15 11.60
C MET A 242 -13.61 13.78 11.91
N VAL A 243 -13.97 13.78 13.20
CA VAL A 243 -15.19 14.39 13.72
C VAL A 243 -14.78 15.35 14.84
N SER A 244 -15.17 16.61 14.72
CA SER A 244 -14.92 17.63 15.75
C SER A 244 -15.74 17.40 17.01
N SER A 245 -15.35 18.04 18.12
CA SER A 245 -16.11 17.97 19.39
C SER A 245 -17.55 18.48 19.29
N ALA A 246 -17.86 19.31 18.29
CA ALA A 246 -19.22 19.75 18.02
C ALA A 246 -20.13 18.57 17.64
N MET A 247 -19.58 17.57 16.94
CA MET A 247 -20.29 16.39 16.44
C MET A 247 -19.97 15.09 17.17
N SER A 248 -18.99 15.09 18.08
CA SER A 248 -18.67 13.91 18.89
C SER A 248 -19.38 13.90 20.25
N ASP A 249 -19.61 12.71 20.79
CA ASP A 249 -20.13 12.51 22.15
C ASP A 249 -19.11 12.82 23.26
N SER A 250 -17.84 12.99 22.87
CA SER A 250 -16.72 13.35 23.75
C SER A 250 -16.42 14.85 23.71
N LYS A 251 -15.48 15.29 24.54
CA LYS A 251 -15.02 16.70 24.53
C LYS A 251 -13.92 16.96 23.50
N GLY A 252 -13.41 15.90 22.87
CA GLY A 252 -12.28 15.93 21.95
C GLY A 252 -12.71 15.60 20.54
N ALA A 253 -11.76 15.74 19.61
CA ALA A 253 -11.95 15.30 18.25
C ALA A 253 -11.75 13.78 18.16
N LEU A 254 -12.59 13.12 17.37
CA LEU A 254 -12.42 11.72 17.00
C LEU A 254 -11.67 11.64 15.67
N MET A 255 -10.76 10.69 15.54
CA MET A 255 -10.10 10.36 14.28
C MET A 255 -10.14 8.85 14.05
N ALA A 256 -10.46 8.47 12.83
CA ALA A 256 -10.35 7.12 12.33
C ALA A 256 -9.52 7.12 11.05
N LEU A 257 -8.63 6.14 10.92
CA LEU A 257 -7.81 5.94 9.75
C LEU A 257 -7.51 4.46 9.60
N ASP A 258 -7.45 3.99 8.37
CA ASP A 258 -7.00 2.64 8.07
C ASP A 258 -6.21 2.59 6.78
N ARG A 259 -5.05 1.94 6.85
CA ARG A 259 -4.06 1.90 5.77
C ARG A 259 -4.31 0.70 4.90
N HIS A 260 -4.45 0.94 3.60
CA HIS A 260 -4.65 -0.12 2.62
C HIS A 260 -3.35 -0.39 1.87
N ASN A 261 -2.94 -1.65 1.80
CA ASN A 261 -1.76 -2.13 1.09
C ASN A 261 -1.98 -3.59 0.66
N THR A 262 -1.08 -4.12 -0.16
CA THR A 262 -0.97 -5.57 -0.40
C THR A 262 -0.77 -6.32 0.92
N PHE A 263 -1.38 -7.49 1.05
CA PHE A 263 -1.23 -8.33 2.24
C PHE A 263 0.15 -9.02 2.27
N ASN A 264 1.08 -8.37 2.96
CA ASN A 264 2.43 -8.86 3.18
C ASN A 264 2.57 -9.58 4.53
N LEU A 265 3.54 -10.48 4.60
CA LEU A 265 3.97 -11.16 5.82
C LEU A 265 5.49 -11.01 5.98
N PRO A 266 5.96 -10.29 7.00
CA PRO A 266 5.18 -9.54 8.02
C PRO A 266 4.42 -8.34 7.43
N VAL A 267 3.39 -7.85 8.13
CA VAL A 267 2.67 -6.62 7.73
C VAL A 267 3.59 -5.40 7.72
N ASP A 268 3.24 -4.37 6.95
CA ASP A 268 4.11 -3.20 6.72
C ASP A 268 4.27 -2.27 7.92
N TRP A 269 3.50 -2.49 9.00
CA TRP A 269 3.43 -1.61 10.16
C TRP A 269 4.00 -2.27 11.43
N TYR A 270 4.60 -1.44 12.28
CA TYR A 270 5.13 -1.78 13.61
C TYR A 270 4.59 -0.78 14.63
N LEU A 271 3.92 -1.27 15.68
CA LEU A 271 3.39 -0.43 16.74
C LEU A 271 4.47 -0.14 17.78
N VAL A 272 4.58 1.09 18.27
CA VAL A 272 5.51 1.45 19.35
C VAL A 272 5.04 2.70 20.08
N SER A 273 5.22 2.72 21.40
CA SER A 273 5.10 3.92 22.23
C SER A 273 6.48 4.34 22.73
N MET A 274 6.76 5.64 22.73
CA MET A 274 8.06 6.19 23.11
C MET A 274 7.87 7.41 24.04
N ARG A 275 8.58 7.40 25.18
CA ARG A 275 8.49 8.45 26.20
C ARG A 275 9.86 8.82 26.78
N SER A 276 10.18 10.10 26.72
CA SER A 276 11.27 10.76 27.44
C SER A 276 10.73 12.03 28.12
N PRO A 277 11.54 12.76 28.92
CA PRO A 277 11.10 14.04 29.48
C PRO A 277 10.70 15.10 28.45
N THR A 278 11.15 14.99 27.19
CA THR A 278 10.90 15.98 26.12
C THR A 278 9.95 15.49 25.03
N MET A 279 9.65 14.18 24.96
CA MET A 279 8.81 13.59 23.93
C MET A 279 7.91 12.50 24.50
N HIS A 280 6.65 12.49 24.10
CA HIS A 280 5.74 11.37 24.32
C HIS A 280 4.88 11.15 23.08
N VAL A 281 5.13 10.04 22.38
CA VAL A 281 4.54 9.75 21.07
C VAL A 281 4.25 8.26 20.96
N SER A 282 3.10 7.92 20.38
CA SER A 282 2.66 6.52 20.30
C SER A 282 1.88 6.27 19.01
N GLY A 283 2.15 5.13 18.38
CA GLY A 283 1.40 4.66 17.22
C GLY A 283 2.16 3.72 16.31
N ALA A 284 1.89 3.80 15.01
CA ALA A 284 2.49 2.93 13.99
C ALA A 284 3.62 3.64 13.23
N THR A 285 4.69 2.89 12.97
CA THR A 285 5.76 3.24 12.02
C THR A 285 6.01 2.10 11.03
N ILE A 286 6.89 2.34 10.07
CA ILE A 286 7.39 1.32 9.13
C ILE A 286 8.64 0.69 9.76
N PRO A 287 8.81 -0.65 9.78
CA PRO A 287 10.03 -1.28 10.24
C PRO A 287 11.28 -0.72 9.54
N GLY A 288 12.22 -0.17 10.31
CA GLY A 288 13.40 0.51 9.78
C GLY A 288 13.29 2.04 9.71
N VAL A 289 12.15 2.63 10.08
CA VAL A 289 11.91 4.08 10.10
C VAL A 289 11.68 4.59 11.53
N PRO A 290 12.52 5.50 12.05
CA PRO A 290 12.37 6.03 13.41
C PRO A 290 11.19 6.99 13.52
N GLY A 291 10.67 7.17 14.75
CA GLY A 291 9.48 8.00 14.99
C GLY A 291 8.17 7.25 14.75
N ILE A 292 7.07 8.01 14.67
CA ILE A 292 5.69 7.52 14.47
C ILE A 292 5.09 8.16 13.21
N VAL A 293 4.59 7.35 12.28
CA VAL A 293 3.98 7.83 11.03
C VAL A 293 2.49 8.12 11.22
N ASN A 294 1.77 7.27 11.93
CA ASN A 294 0.34 7.45 12.25
C ASN A 294 0.11 7.20 13.74
N GLY A 295 -0.45 8.18 14.46
CA GLY A 295 -0.57 8.06 15.90
C GLY A 295 -0.92 9.37 16.59
N ARG A 296 -0.41 9.53 17.81
CA ARG A 296 -0.66 10.71 18.63
C ARG A 296 0.53 11.08 19.51
N ASN A 297 0.52 12.31 19.99
CA ASN A 297 1.26 12.77 21.15
C ASN A 297 0.29 13.33 22.21
N ASP A 298 0.81 14.07 23.19
CA ASP A 298 0.01 14.63 24.28
C ASP A 298 -1.03 15.67 23.83
N LYS A 299 -0.86 16.27 22.64
CA LYS A 299 -1.65 17.42 22.19
C LYS A 299 -2.46 17.13 20.93
N ILE A 300 -1.92 16.33 20.02
CA ILE A 300 -2.49 16.12 18.69
C ILE A 300 -2.45 14.65 18.29
N GLY A 301 -3.41 14.26 17.46
CA GLY A 301 -3.41 13.02 16.70
C GLY A 301 -3.25 13.33 15.21
N TRP A 302 -2.53 12.47 14.49
CA TRP A 302 -2.30 12.62 13.06
C TRP A 302 -2.33 11.28 12.33
N GLY A 303 -2.59 11.39 11.03
CA GLY A 303 -2.64 10.28 10.10
C GLY A 303 -2.25 10.74 8.71
N ILE A 304 -1.52 9.90 7.98
CA ILE A 304 -1.08 10.21 6.62
C ILE A 304 -1.81 9.29 5.64
N ILE A 305 -2.37 9.90 4.60
CA ILE A 305 -3.06 9.23 3.50
C ILE A 305 -2.42 9.67 2.20
N ALA A 306 -2.05 8.72 1.34
CA ALA A 306 -1.53 9.04 0.01
C ALA A 306 -2.60 9.80 -0.81
N LEU A 307 -2.22 10.90 -1.46
CA LEU A 307 -3.16 11.71 -2.25
C LEU A 307 -3.51 11.04 -3.59
N LYS A 308 -2.65 10.13 -4.09
CA LYS A 308 -2.86 9.32 -5.30
C LYS A 308 -3.10 10.16 -6.58
N VAL A 309 -2.39 11.29 -6.69
CA VAL A 309 -2.31 12.12 -7.90
C VAL A 309 -1.17 11.66 -8.79
N ASP A 310 -1.20 12.07 -10.06
CA ASP A 310 -0.19 11.72 -11.05
C ASP A 310 1.16 12.44 -10.80
N VAL A 311 2.18 11.68 -10.38
CA VAL A 311 3.53 12.16 -10.03
C VAL A 311 4.67 11.42 -10.73
N GLN A 312 4.34 10.64 -11.75
CA GLN A 312 5.29 9.89 -12.56
C GLN A 312 4.89 9.95 -14.02
N ASP A 313 5.81 10.33 -14.90
CA ASP A 313 5.53 10.46 -16.32
C ASP A 313 6.50 9.58 -17.13
N LEU A 314 5.98 8.94 -18.18
CA LEU A 314 6.79 8.24 -19.16
C LEU A 314 7.07 9.13 -20.38
N TYR A 315 8.36 9.27 -20.72
CA TYR A 315 8.80 10.00 -21.90
C TYR A 315 9.39 9.06 -22.94
N LEU A 316 8.91 9.16 -24.17
CA LEU A 316 9.50 8.50 -25.32
C LEU A 316 10.65 9.34 -25.88
N GLU A 317 11.84 8.76 -25.94
CA GLU A 317 13.08 9.39 -26.35
C GLU A 317 13.53 8.84 -27.72
N GLN A 318 13.99 9.73 -28.61
CA GLN A 318 14.55 9.37 -29.92
C GLN A 318 16.07 9.54 -29.91
N PHE A 319 16.80 8.45 -30.11
CA PHE A 319 18.26 8.45 -30.21
C PHE A 319 18.71 8.62 -31.66
N SER A 320 19.90 9.20 -31.85
CA SER A 320 20.47 9.38 -33.19
C SER A 320 21.12 8.08 -33.66
N PRO A 321 20.80 7.61 -34.88
CA PRO A 321 21.55 6.54 -35.52
C PRO A 321 22.97 6.97 -35.96
N GLN A 322 23.25 8.28 -36.04
CA GLN A 322 24.53 8.82 -36.51
C GLN A 322 25.41 9.39 -35.39
N LEU A 323 24.80 9.88 -34.30
CA LEU A 323 25.49 10.50 -33.17
C LEU A 323 25.37 9.61 -31.93
N GLU A 324 26.40 8.81 -31.67
CA GLU A 324 26.40 7.84 -30.58
C GLU A 324 26.09 8.48 -29.22
N GLY A 325 25.14 7.89 -28.49
CA GLY A 325 24.72 8.34 -27.17
C GLY A 325 23.93 9.65 -27.16
N GLN A 326 23.61 10.23 -28.31
CA GLN A 326 22.79 11.44 -28.39
C GLN A 326 21.32 11.14 -28.64
N TYR A 327 20.45 11.94 -28.03
CA TYR A 327 19.00 11.88 -28.18
C TYR A 327 18.43 13.26 -28.52
N LYS A 328 17.27 13.25 -29.19
CA LYS A 328 16.63 14.44 -29.72
C LYS A 328 15.89 15.17 -28.60
N THR A 329 16.16 16.46 -28.47
CA THR A 329 15.49 17.38 -27.55
C THR A 329 14.80 18.49 -28.35
N PRO A 330 13.95 19.34 -27.73
CA PRO A 330 13.31 20.46 -28.40
C PRO A 330 14.30 21.45 -29.03
N THR A 331 15.52 21.53 -28.50
CA THR A 331 16.55 22.47 -28.93
C THR A 331 17.67 21.83 -29.75
N GLY A 332 17.54 20.55 -30.14
CA GLY A 332 18.55 19.81 -30.91
C GLY A 332 18.98 18.51 -30.25
N TRP A 333 20.11 17.94 -30.70
CA TRP A 333 20.65 16.71 -30.12
C TRP A 333 21.40 17.00 -28.82
N ALA A 334 21.18 16.18 -27.79
CA ALA A 334 21.89 16.25 -26.52
C ALA A 334 22.49 14.88 -26.17
N LYS A 335 23.64 14.86 -25.49
CA LYS A 335 24.25 13.62 -25.01
C LYS A 335 23.52 13.12 -23.76
N ALA A 336 23.09 11.86 -23.77
CA ALA A 336 22.58 11.21 -22.57
C ALA A 336 23.74 10.91 -21.60
N ALA A 337 23.48 10.99 -20.31
CA ALA A 337 24.45 10.57 -19.30
C ALA A 337 24.46 9.04 -19.20
N GLU A 338 25.64 8.47 -18.97
CA GLU A 338 25.79 7.05 -18.66
C GLU A 338 26.27 6.90 -17.22
N ILE A 339 25.59 6.06 -16.46
CA ILE A 339 25.97 5.68 -15.09
C ILE A 339 26.22 4.17 -15.11
N ILE A 340 27.34 3.73 -14.54
CA ILE A 340 27.61 2.32 -14.33
C ILE A 340 27.27 1.99 -12.87
N GLU A 341 26.24 1.18 -12.69
CA GLU A 341 25.85 0.63 -11.40
C GLU A 341 26.52 -0.73 -11.18
N GLU A 342 27.02 -0.96 -9.98
CA GLU A 342 27.54 -2.26 -9.57
C GLU A 342 26.46 -3.00 -8.78
N ILE A 343 26.02 -4.13 -9.31
CA ILE A 343 25.00 -4.98 -8.67
C ILE A 343 25.69 -6.22 -8.12
N PRO A 344 25.68 -6.46 -6.79
CA PRO A 344 26.19 -7.70 -6.24
C PRO A 344 25.27 -8.87 -6.62
N VAL A 345 25.82 -9.89 -7.28
CA VAL A 345 25.04 -11.05 -7.77
C VAL A 345 25.72 -12.36 -7.38
N ARG A 346 24.91 -13.31 -6.92
CA ARG A 346 25.28 -14.72 -6.76
C ARG A 346 24.92 -15.53 -8.02
N PHE A 347 25.90 -15.81 -8.90
CA PHE A 347 25.65 -16.45 -10.21
C PHE A 347 25.47 -17.99 -10.21
N SER A 348 25.61 -18.67 -9.06
CA SER A 348 25.59 -20.15 -8.86
C SER A 348 26.87 -20.88 -9.35
N GLY A 349 27.40 -21.93 -8.73
CA GLY A 349 26.90 -22.82 -7.65
C GLY A 349 27.81 -22.97 -6.43
N SER A 350 28.46 -21.90 -5.99
CA SER A 350 29.05 -21.83 -4.65
C SER A 350 28.02 -21.30 -3.65
N LEU A 351 27.95 -21.90 -2.45
CA LEU A 351 27.25 -21.31 -1.29
C LEU A 351 27.91 -20.00 -0.83
N PHE A 352 29.10 -19.69 -1.35
CA PHE A 352 29.93 -18.56 -0.96
C PHE A 352 30.47 -17.80 -2.18
N GLY A 353 30.38 -16.48 -2.17
CA GLY A 353 30.98 -15.63 -3.19
C GLY A 353 29.95 -14.92 -4.06
N THR A 354 30.07 -13.60 -4.08
CA THR A 354 29.30 -12.67 -4.90
C THR A 354 30.25 -12.00 -5.87
N SER A 355 29.76 -11.65 -7.05
CA SER A 355 30.52 -10.82 -8.01
C SER A 355 29.66 -9.66 -8.45
N ASN A 356 30.31 -8.53 -8.76
CA ASN A 356 29.59 -7.33 -9.20
C ASN A 356 29.30 -7.43 -10.69
N LEU A 357 28.02 -7.42 -11.04
CA LEU A 357 27.55 -7.20 -12.40
C LEU A 357 27.53 -5.68 -12.66
N LEU A 358 28.20 -5.26 -13.73
CA LEU A 358 28.14 -3.88 -14.21
C LEU A 358 26.85 -3.68 -15.00
N HIS A 359 25.96 -2.85 -14.48
CA HIS A 359 24.70 -2.48 -15.10
C HIS A 359 24.77 -1.03 -15.60
N LYS A 360 24.73 -0.85 -16.92
CA LYS A 360 24.75 0.49 -17.53
C LYS A 360 23.34 1.09 -17.50
N VAL A 361 23.21 2.25 -16.88
CA VAL A 361 21.99 3.07 -16.85
C VAL A 361 22.21 4.29 -17.74
N THR A 362 21.32 4.49 -18.70
CA THR A 362 21.29 5.71 -19.53
C THR A 362 20.28 6.68 -18.93
N VAL A 363 20.67 7.94 -18.76
CA VAL A 363 19.84 9.00 -18.18
C VAL A 363 19.70 10.15 -19.16
N THR A 364 18.46 10.51 -19.48
CA THR A 364 18.12 11.69 -20.29
C THR A 364 17.73 12.86 -19.38
N ARG A 365 17.35 13.99 -19.97
CA ARG A 365 16.82 15.14 -19.22
C ARG A 365 15.53 14.82 -18.45
N HIS A 366 14.77 13.79 -18.83
CA HIS A 366 13.54 13.42 -18.11
C HIS A 366 13.79 12.40 -17.00
N GLY A 367 14.86 11.62 -17.11
CA GLY A 367 15.21 10.59 -16.12
C GLY A 367 15.89 9.36 -16.72
N PRO A 368 16.04 8.28 -15.95
CA PRO A 368 16.64 7.05 -16.43
C PRO A 368 15.75 6.35 -17.47
N LEU A 369 16.37 5.75 -18.48
CA LEU A 369 15.67 4.87 -19.42
C LEU A 369 15.29 3.55 -18.73
N LEU A 370 14.00 3.23 -18.71
CA LEU A 370 13.49 1.92 -18.31
C LEU A 370 13.74 0.87 -19.39
N THR A 371 13.69 1.26 -20.65
CA THR A 371 13.93 0.38 -21.81
C THR A 371 14.47 1.18 -23.00
N ARG A 372 15.22 0.50 -23.86
CA ARG A 372 15.73 1.01 -25.14
C ARG A 372 15.66 -0.07 -26.20
N GLN A 373 15.13 0.27 -27.37
CA GLN A 373 15.03 -0.58 -28.55
C GLN A 373 15.47 0.23 -29.78
N GLY A 374 16.65 -0.12 -30.31
CA GLY A 374 17.27 0.64 -31.40
C GLY A 374 17.43 2.12 -31.07
N ASP A 375 16.85 2.96 -31.91
CA ASP A 375 16.90 4.42 -31.83
C ASP A 375 15.77 5.03 -30.98
N SER A 376 15.11 4.23 -30.14
CA SER A 376 14.02 4.67 -29.28
C SER A 376 14.18 4.14 -27.86
N GLY A 377 13.81 4.94 -26.86
CA GLY A 377 13.82 4.54 -25.45
C GLY A 377 12.66 5.15 -24.66
N VAL A 378 12.34 4.59 -23.50
CA VAL A 378 11.33 5.12 -22.59
C VAL A 378 12.00 5.52 -21.28
N ALA A 379 11.97 6.82 -20.97
CA ALA A 379 12.46 7.38 -19.72
C ALA A 379 11.34 7.52 -18.69
N LEU A 380 11.68 7.37 -17.40
CA LEU A 380 10.78 7.63 -16.28
C LEU A 380 11.18 8.93 -15.60
N ALA A 381 10.26 9.89 -15.55
CA ALA A 381 10.34 11.00 -14.60
C ALA A 381 9.55 10.63 -13.34
N TRP A 382 10.15 10.79 -12.16
CA TRP A 382 9.49 10.54 -10.87
C TRP A 382 9.92 11.57 -9.84
N VAL A 383 8.95 12.16 -9.13
CA VAL A 383 9.22 13.18 -8.10
C VAL A 383 10.14 12.69 -6.96
N GLY A 384 10.18 11.37 -6.70
CA GLY A 384 11.02 10.81 -5.62
C GLY A 384 12.52 10.75 -5.94
N THR A 385 12.90 10.84 -7.22
CA THR A 385 14.30 10.82 -7.69
C THR A 385 14.69 12.03 -8.52
N SER A 386 13.72 12.81 -9.03
CA SER A 386 13.99 13.97 -9.88
C SER A 386 14.50 15.16 -9.09
N ALA A 387 15.63 15.73 -9.52
CA ALA A 387 16.08 17.06 -9.09
C ALA A 387 15.34 18.19 -9.83
N LEU A 388 14.66 17.86 -10.94
CA LEU A 388 13.92 18.81 -11.77
C LEU A 388 12.56 19.07 -11.12
N GLY A 389 12.46 20.19 -10.41
CA GLY A 389 11.17 20.70 -9.89
C GLY A 389 11.19 21.24 -8.47
N HIS A 390 12.32 21.22 -7.76
CA HIS A 390 12.35 21.44 -6.30
C HIS A 390 13.30 22.54 -5.79
N PRO A 391 13.52 23.70 -6.46
CA PRO A 391 14.45 24.69 -5.91
C PRO A 391 14.03 25.20 -4.51
N ASP A 392 12.73 25.21 -4.21
CA ASP A 392 12.18 25.69 -2.94
C ASP A 392 11.75 24.58 -1.95
N LYS A 393 11.80 23.30 -2.35
CA LYS A 393 11.40 22.15 -1.52
C LYS A 393 12.63 21.36 -1.09
N ALA A 394 12.91 21.32 0.20
CA ALA A 394 14.12 20.72 0.76
C ALA A 394 13.86 19.71 1.88
N THR A 395 12.62 19.64 2.40
CA THR A 395 12.28 18.80 3.55
C THR A 395 11.96 17.39 3.09
N THR A 396 12.65 16.42 3.67
CA THR A 396 12.44 15.00 3.40
C THR A 396 11.20 14.48 4.12
N PHE A 397 10.76 13.27 3.78
CA PHE A 397 9.64 12.66 4.51
C PHE A 397 10.03 12.38 5.97
N LEU A 398 11.26 11.92 6.21
CA LEU A 398 11.77 11.70 7.55
C LEU A 398 11.77 12.98 8.40
N GLU A 399 12.23 14.09 7.84
CA GLU A 399 12.19 15.38 8.53
C GLU A 399 10.76 15.79 8.86
N SER A 400 9.82 15.55 7.93
CA SER A 400 8.40 15.81 8.18
C SER A 400 7.90 14.98 9.37
N ILE A 401 8.22 13.68 9.41
CA ILE A 401 7.89 12.77 10.53
C ILE A 401 8.40 13.33 11.85
N TYR A 402 9.69 13.63 11.91
CA TYR A 402 10.31 14.20 13.10
C TYR A 402 9.57 15.46 13.57
N ARG A 403 9.28 16.38 12.65
CA ARG A 403 8.65 17.67 12.98
C ARG A 403 7.20 17.52 13.45
N PHE A 404 6.36 16.69 12.79
CA PHE A 404 4.98 16.53 13.25
C PHE A 404 4.83 15.63 14.48
N ASN A 405 5.80 14.74 14.77
CA ASN A 405 5.86 14.03 16.06
C ASN A 405 5.99 15.02 17.24
N HIS A 406 6.64 16.16 17.01
CA HIS A 406 6.80 17.27 17.96
C HIS A 406 5.73 18.36 17.88
N ALA A 407 4.86 18.33 16.87
CA ALA A 407 3.87 19.39 16.70
C ALA A 407 2.83 19.34 17.82
N THR A 408 2.42 20.51 18.30
CA THR A 408 1.45 20.67 19.39
C THR A 408 0.14 21.32 18.93
N ASN A 409 0.11 21.83 17.71
CA ASN A 409 -1.03 22.51 17.11
C ASN A 409 -1.00 22.40 15.58
N PHE A 410 -2.09 22.82 14.93
CA PHE A 410 -2.25 22.73 13.49
C PHE A 410 -1.21 23.56 12.72
N GLN A 411 -0.84 24.75 13.22
CA GLN A 411 0.13 25.62 12.57
C GLN A 411 1.53 25.00 12.55
N GLN A 412 1.93 24.32 13.63
CA GLN A 412 3.18 23.57 13.68
C GLN A 412 3.15 22.36 12.75
N LEU A 413 2.00 21.66 12.62
CA LEU A 413 1.83 20.59 11.64
C LEU A 413 1.94 21.12 10.21
N GLN A 414 1.32 22.26 9.88
CA GLN A 414 1.47 22.89 8.56
C GLN A 414 2.92 23.28 8.29
N SER A 415 3.60 23.86 9.29
CA SER A 415 5.02 24.23 9.18
C SER A 415 5.93 23.02 8.96
N ALA A 416 5.61 21.87 9.57
CA ALA A 416 6.32 20.61 9.36
C ALA A 416 6.22 20.09 7.91
N LEU A 417 5.16 20.47 7.19
CA LEU A 417 4.84 19.98 5.85
C LEU A 417 5.14 20.98 4.73
N GLN A 418 5.34 22.26 5.06
CA GLN A 418 5.42 23.35 4.08
C GLN A 418 6.45 23.14 2.98
N LYS A 419 7.61 22.55 3.32
CA LYS A 419 8.73 22.32 2.40
C LYS A 419 8.89 20.85 1.98
N TYR A 420 7.92 20.00 2.31
CA TYR A 420 7.97 18.57 2.02
C TYR A 420 8.04 18.33 0.50
N ALA A 421 9.10 17.64 0.07
CA ALA A 421 9.43 17.45 -1.34
C ALA A 421 8.96 16.10 -1.93
N GLY A 422 8.50 15.17 -1.10
CA GLY A 422 8.19 13.80 -1.52
C GLY A 422 6.80 13.61 -2.13
N SER A 423 6.40 12.34 -2.25
CA SER A 423 5.10 11.91 -2.78
C SER A 423 3.93 12.61 -2.08
N PRO A 424 2.96 13.18 -2.83
CA PRO A 424 1.84 13.92 -2.28
C PRO A 424 0.97 13.11 -1.32
N MET A 425 0.63 13.73 -0.20
CA MET A 425 -0.16 13.13 0.85
C MET A 425 -1.13 14.14 1.48
N THR A 426 -2.21 13.64 2.05
CA THR A 426 -3.08 14.35 2.99
C THR A 426 -2.66 13.99 4.41
N CYS A 427 -2.26 14.98 5.20
CA CYS A 427 -1.99 14.82 6.62
C CYS A 427 -3.19 15.30 7.44
N MET A 428 -3.79 14.40 8.19
CA MET A 428 -4.94 14.64 9.06
C MET A 428 -4.49 15.15 10.43
N TYR A 429 -5.34 15.94 11.08
CA TYR A 429 -5.09 16.58 12.37
C TYR A 429 -6.33 16.56 13.26
N ALA A 430 -6.17 16.08 14.49
CA ALA A 430 -7.16 16.22 15.56
C ALA A 430 -6.45 16.67 16.84
N ASP A 431 -7.08 17.49 17.67
CA ASP A 431 -6.50 17.91 18.95
C ASP A 431 -7.37 17.66 20.18
N THR A 432 -6.74 17.76 21.35
CA THR A 432 -7.37 17.54 22.66
C THR A 432 -8.44 18.57 23.01
N THR A 433 -8.51 19.69 22.29
CA THR A 433 -9.51 20.75 22.49
C THR A 433 -10.72 20.62 21.55
N GLY A 434 -10.73 19.60 20.69
CA GLY A 434 -11.86 19.29 19.83
C GLY A 434 -11.76 19.82 18.40
N ASN A 435 -10.63 20.40 18.01
CA ASN A 435 -10.44 20.88 16.64
C ASN A 435 -10.00 19.75 15.72
N ILE A 436 -10.38 19.88 14.46
CA ILE A 436 -9.96 19.00 13.37
C ILE A 436 -9.39 19.82 12.22
N GLY A 437 -8.52 19.22 11.43
CA GLY A 437 -7.99 19.84 10.22
C GLY A 437 -7.26 18.86 9.33
N PHE A 438 -6.89 19.31 8.14
CA PHE A 438 -6.00 18.56 7.28
C PHE A 438 -5.14 19.50 6.44
N GLN A 439 -3.99 19.02 6.01
CA GLN A 439 -3.09 19.70 5.09
C GLN A 439 -2.60 18.72 4.03
N GLN A 440 -2.82 19.03 2.76
CA GLN A 440 -2.13 18.36 1.67
C GLN A 440 -0.70 18.91 1.52
N ALA A 441 0.25 18.03 1.25
CA ALA A 441 1.66 18.38 1.10
C ALA A 441 2.37 17.42 0.16
N GLY A 442 3.49 17.86 -0.43
CA GLY A 442 4.35 17.06 -1.30
C GLY A 442 4.59 17.74 -2.65
N THR A 443 4.97 16.97 -3.67
CA THR A 443 5.26 17.52 -5.00
C THR A 443 4.29 17.01 -6.06
N ILE A 444 3.53 17.93 -6.64
CA ILE A 444 2.70 17.70 -7.83
C ILE A 444 3.32 18.48 -8.99
N PRO A 445 3.81 17.81 -10.05
CA PRO A 445 4.48 18.49 -11.16
C PRO A 445 3.49 19.30 -12.01
N ILE A 446 3.91 20.48 -12.47
CA ILE A 446 3.19 21.30 -13.44
C ILE A 446 3.73 20.97 -14.84
N ARG A 447 2.87 20.49 -15.74
CA ARG A 447 3.23 20.02 -17.08
C ARG A 447 3.00 21.09 -18.16
N ALA A 448 3.84 21.12 -19.18
CA ALA A 448 3.78 22.14 -20.23
C ALA A 448 2.54 22.05 -21.16
N ASN A 449 1.89 20.89 -21.25
CA ASN A 449 0.81 20.62 -22.22
C ASN A 449 -0.59 21.11 -21.84
N GLY A 450 -0.82 21.67 -20.66
CA GLY A 450 -2.18 22.06 -20.31
C GLY A 450 -2.36 22.66 -18.93
N ALA A 451 -3.36 23.56 -18.86
CA ALA A 451 -3.60 24.56 -17.83
C ALA A 451 -3.57 24.04 -16.38
N ARG A 452 -3.08 24.90 -15.48
CA ARG A 452 -2.75 24.70 -14.06
C ARG A 452 -3.62 23.72 -13.25
N PHE A 453 -4.90 23.53 -13.59
CA PHE A 453 -5.79 22.56 -12.94
C PHE A 453 -6.84 22.11 -13.96
N GLY A 454 -7.05 20.80 -14.08
CA GLY A 454 -8.16 20.23 -14.83
C GLY A 454 -8.04 20.30 -16.36
N ARG A 455 -7.28 19.37 -16.96
CA ARG A 455 -7.78 18.51 -18.06
C ARG A 455 -6.76 17.58 -18.71
N TYR A 456 -5.49 17.56 -18.34
CA TYR A 456 -4.56 16.59 -18.92
C TYR A 456 -3.55 16.14 -17.86
N GLU A 457 -3.82 15.00 -17.23
CA GLU A 457 -2.76 14.16 -16.64
C GLU A 457 -1.81 13.74 -17.77
N SER A 458 -0.55 13.43 -17.46
CA SER A 458 0.34 12.77 -18.43
C SER A 458 0.00 11.29 -18.49
N CYS A 459 -1.28 10.98 -18.73
CA CYS A 459 -1.83 9.64 -18.74
C CYS A 459 -1.35 8.75 -19.91
N LEU A 460 -0.37 9.24 -20.67
CA LEU A 460 0.11 8.68 -21.93
C LEU A 460 1.61 8.94 -22.06
N LEU A 461 2.30 8.10 -22.82
CA LEU A 461 3.71 8.32 -23.12
C LEU A 461 3.89 9.64 -23.89
N THR A 462 4.69 10.53 -23.33
CA THR A 462 4.93 11.86 -23.90
C THR A 462 6.13 11.81 -24.86
N PRO A 463 6.05 12.39 -26.08
CA PRO A 463 7.20 12.48 -26.97
C PRO A 463 8.23 13.51 -26.43
N GLY A 464 9.32 13.00 -25.84
CA GLY A 464 10.32 13.79 -25.12
C GLY A 464 11.06 14.83 -25.95
N TRP A 465 11.13 14.65 -27.27
CA TRP A 465 11.78 15.60 -28.19
C TRP A 465 10.93 16.85 -28.50
N THR A 466 9.67 16.89 -28.06
CA THR A 466 8.76 18.01 -28.34
C THR A 466 8.68 19.03 -27.21
N GLY A 467 9.02 18.62 -25.98
CA GLY A 467 8.80 19.42 -24.79
C GLY A 467 7.33 19.46 -24.31
N PHE A 468 6.44 18.74 -24.98
CA PHE A 468 4.99 18.82 -24.75
C PHE A 468 4.59 18.56 -23.29
N GLY A 469 5.09 17.48 -22.70
CA GLY A 469 4.77 17.13 -21.30
C GLY A 469 5.87 17.48 -20.30
N ASP A 470 6.84 18.32 -20.65
CA ASP A 470 7.96 18.66 -19.75
C ASP A 470 7.44 19.26 -18.43
N TRP A 471 8.09 18.91 -17.32
CA TRP A 471 7.84 19.52 -16.02
C TRP A 471 8.40 20.94 -15.98
N THR A 472 7.55 21.91 -15.71
CA THR A 472 7.88 23.35 -15.67
C THR A 472 7.98 23.92 -14.24
N GLY A 473 7.62 23.10 -13.25
CA GLY A 473 7.64 23.47 -11.84
C GLY A 473 6.81 22.48 -11.01
N ALA A 474 6.48 22.88 -9.78
CA ALA A 474 5.62 22.12 -8.89
C ALA A 474 4.52 23.02 -8.32
N MET A 475 3.38 22.42 -7.97
CA MET A 475 2.29 23.11 -7.31
C MET A 475 2.78 23.80 -6.02
N PRO A 476 2.51 25.10 -5.83
CA PRO A 476 2.83 25.82 -4.61
C PRO A 476 2.06 25.25 -3.41
N PHE A 477 2.70 25.19 -2.24
CA PHE A 477 2.07 24.71 -1.00
C PHE A 477 0.79 25.49 -0.64
N ALA A 478 0.75 26.79 -0.90
CA ALA A 478 -0.42 27.64 -0.64
C ALA A 478 -1.63 27.31 -1.54
N GLU A 479 -1.41 26.67 -2.70
CA GLU A 479 -2.47 26.20 -3.60
C GLU A 479 -2.96 24.79 -3.22
N MET A 480 -2.27 24.09 -2.30
CA MET A 480 -2.68 22.77 -1.84
C MET A 480 -3.87 22.85 -0.87
N GLU A 481 -4.72 21.83 -0.92
CA GLU A 481 -5.93 21.80 -0.12
C GLU A 481 -5.63 21.67 1.37
N HIS A 482 -6.39 22.43 2.14
CA HIS A 482 -6.34 22.40 3.59
C HIS A 482 -7.64 22.95 4.15
N ALA A 483 -7.98 22.50 5.35
CA ALA A 483 -9.04 23.09 6.15
C ALA A 483 -8.71 22.93 7.63
N TYR A 484 -9.19 23.89 8.43
CA TYR A 484 -9.17 23.84 9.88
C TYR A 484 -10.59 24.14 10.37
N ASN A 485 -11.15 23.24 11.18
CA ASN A 485 -12.54 23.26 11.64
C ASN A 485 -13.55 23.54 10.52
N PRO A 486 -13.68 22.61 9.55
CA PRO A 486 -14.60 22.80 8.44
C PRO A 486 -16.04 22.98 8.96
N PRO A 487 -16.88 23.84 8.33
CA PRO A 487 -18.20 24.19 8.87
C PRO A 487 -19.15 23.01 9.08
N GLN A 488 -18.94 21.90 8.36
CA GLN A 488 -19.73 20.69 8.56
C GLN A 488 -19.39 19.91 9.83
N GLY A 489 -18.29 20.22 10.52
CA GLY A 489 -17.90 19.58 11.78
C GLY A 489 -17.17 18.25 11.61
N TYR A 490 -16.93 17.80 10.38
CA TYR A 490 -16.18 16.58 10.05
C TYR A 490 -15.40 16.72 8.73
N PHE A 491 -14.43 15.83 8.51
CA PHE A 491 -13.67 15.70 7.25
C PHE A 491 -13.55 14.23 6.85
N VAL A 492 -13.56 13.97 5.54
CA VAL A 492 -13.34 12.64 4.95
C VAL A 492 -12.26 12.75 3.88
N ALA A 493 -11.20 11.94 3.99
CA ALA A 493 -10.11 11.90 3.02
C ALA A 493 -10.52 11.20 1.71
N ASN A 494 -9.70 11.36 0.67
CA ASN A 494 -9.86 10.72 -0.66
C ASN A 494 -11.18 11.03 -1.38
N LEU A 495 -11.87 12.11 -0.98
CA LEU A 495 -12.92 12.74 -1.80
C LEU A 495 -12.33 13.91 -2.60
N PRO A 496 -12.89 14.20 -3.80
CA PRO A 496 -12.55 15.41 -4.54
C PRO A 496 -12.69 16.65 -3.65
N ALA A 497 -11.67 17.50 -3.67
CA ALA A 497 -11.62 18.65 -2.79
C ALA A 497 -12.20 19.90 -3.48
N PRO A 498 -12.83 20.84 -2.75
CA PRO A 498 -13.58 21.93 -3.37
C PRO A 498 -12.75 22.98 -4.12
N LYS A 499 -11.47 23.17 -3.78
CA LYS A 499 -10.59 24.18 -4.39
C LYS A 499 -9.69 23.61 -5.49
N SER A 500 -9.68 22.30 -5.71
CA SER A 500 -8.78 21.64 -6.66
C SER A 500 -9.50 20.60 -7.53
N ASP A 501 -9.35 20.75 -8.84
CA ASP A 501 -9.81 19.77 -9.84
C ASP A 501 -8.78 18.65 -10.06
N LEU A 502 -8.11 18.22 -8.99
CA LEU A 502 -7.07 17.21 -9.08
C LEU A 502 -7.68 15.84 -9.40
N PRO A 503 -7.23 15.16 -10.48
CA PRO A 503 -7.68 13.81 -10.78
C PRO A 503 -7.01 12.83 -9.81
N LEU A 504 -7.81 12.25 -8.92
CA LEU A 504 -7.35 11.28 -7.93
C LEU A 504 -7.48 9.86 -8.49
N ASN A 505 -6.47 9.02 -8.32
CA ASN A 505 -6.52 7.58 -8.62
C ASN A 505 -6.93 6.82 -7.36
N VAL A 506 -8.13 7.09 -6.86
CA VAL A 506 -8.71 6.47 -5.65
C VAL A 506 -10.05 5.83 -5.97
N ASN A 507 -10.48 4.89 -5.13
CA ASN A 507 -11.85 4.42 -5.14
C ASN A 507 -12.78 5.45 -4.46
N TYR A 508 -13.82 5.89 -5.17
CA TYR A 508 -14.69 6.99 -4.73
C TYR A 508 -15.80 6.55 -3.74
N TYR A 509 -16.28 5.31 -3.83
CA TYR A 509 -17.46 4.87 -3.07
C TYR A 509 -17.23 4.82 -1.57
N ARG A 510 -16.03 4.48 -1.13
CA ARG A 510 -15.68 4.39 0.29
C ARG A 510 -15.80 5.74 0.98
N GLY A 511 -15.20 6.77 0.39
CA GLY A 511 -15.32 8.14 0.86
C GLY A 511 -16.76 8.63 0.88
N GLN A 512 -17.54 8.31 -0.17
CA GLN A 512 -18.97 8.66 -0.22
C GLN A 512 -19.78 7.99 0.89
N ARG A 513 -19.51 6.71 1.18
CA ARG A 513 -20.20 5.99 2.25
C ARG A 513 -19.91 6.65 3.60
N ILE A 514 -18.64 6.93 3.90
CA ILE A 514 -18.23 7.62 5.13
C ILE A 514 -18.90 8.99 5.24
N ASP A 515 -18.84 9.81 4.18
CA ASP A 515 -19.49 11.13 4.13
C ASP A 515 -21.01 11.02 4.34
N SER A 516 -21.68 10.06 3.70
CA SER A 516 -23.13 9.87 3.85
C SER A 516 -23.54 9.55 5.29
N VAL A 517 -22.74 8.75 6.01
CA VAL A 517 -22.99 8.40 7.40
C VAL A 517 -22.78 9.62 8.29
N LEU A 518 -21.66 10.33 8.16
CA LEU A 518 -21.36 11.52 8.97
C LEU A 518 -22.33 12.68 8.68
N ALA A 519 -22.74 12.85 7.43
CA ALA A 519 -23.79 13.81 7.05
C ALA A 519 -25.13 13.45 7.70
N ALA A 520 -25.46 12.16 7.84
CA ALA A 520 -26.67 11.73 8.53
C ALA A 520 -26.63 12.07 10.03
N TYR A 521 -25.51 11.83 10.72
CA TYR A 521 -25.29 12.29 12.11
C TYR A 521 -25.48 13.80 12.25
N LYS A 522 -24.88 14.58 11.34
CA LYS A 522 -25.05 16.04 11.32
C LYS A 522 -26.52 16.44 11.14
N LYS A 523 -27.22 15.83 10.18
CA LYS A 523 -28.62 16.15 9.86
C LYS A 523 -29.57 15.79 11.00
N SER A 524 -29.33 14.68 11.70
CA SER A 524 -30.13 14.25 12.85
C SER A 524 -29.74 14.94 14.15
N ASN A 525 -28.66 15.73 14.15
CA ASN A 525 -28.03 16.31 15.35
C ASN A 525 -27.64 15.24 16.39
N GLN A 526 -27.38 14.02 15.92
CA GLN A 526 -26.81 12.96 16.75
C GLN A 526 -25.30 13.17 16.86
N LYS A 527 -24.77 12.80 18.03
CA LYS A 527 -23.35 12.89 18.34
C LYS A 527 -22.71 11.52 18.14
N ALA A 528 -21.64 11.45 17.35
CA ALA A 528 -20.93 10.22 17.08
C ALA A 528 -19.94 9.89 18.20
N GLY A 529 -19.91 8.63 18.64
CA GLY A 529 -18.91 8.11 19.55
C GLY A 529 -17.81 7.32 18.83
N LEU A 530 -16.74 7.01 19.55
CA LEU A 530 -15.65 6.17 19.03
C LEU A 530 -16.13 4.76 18.58
N PRO A 531 -17.11 4.10 19.27
CA PRO A 531 -17.70 2.85 18.77
C PRO A 531 -18.37 3.00 17.41
N ASP A 532 -19.02 4.13 17.13
CA ASP A 532 -19.65 4.38 15.82
C ASP A 532 -18.58 4.49 14.71
N MET A 533 -17.43 5.10 15.02
CA MET A 533 -16.29 5.16 14.10
C MET A 533 -15.72 3.76 13.84
N ALA A 534 -15.63 2.92 14.86
CA ALA A 534 -15.19 1.53 14.71
C ALA A 534 -16.16 0.71 13.85
N SER A 535 -17.47 0.87 14.06
CA SER A 535 -18.50 0.23 13.22
C SER A 535 -18.42 0.72 11.77
N LEU A 536 -18.14 2.01 11.53
CA LEU A 536 -17.96 2.53 10.18
C LEU A 536 -16.69 2.00 9.50
N GLN A 537 -15.58 1.82 10.22
CA GLN A 537 -14.38 1.12 9.69
C GLN A 537 -14.64 -0.34 9.32
N ALA A 538 -15.68 -0.94 9.89
CA ALA A 538 -16.13 -2.30 9.64
C ALA A 538 -17.30 -2.39 8.64
N ASP A 539 -17.75 -1.28 8.06
CA ASP A 539 -18.92 -1.23 7.18
C ASP A 539 -18.63 -1.93 5.83
N GLN A 540 -19.36 -3.04 5.60
CA GLN A 540 -19.29 -3.90 4.40
C GLN A 540 -20.50 -3.70 3.47
N MET A 541 -21.20 -2.56 3.55
CA MET A 541 -22.35 -2.27 2.70
C MET A 541 -21.91 -2.02 1.25
N ALA A 542 -22.37 -2.87 0.32
CA ALA A 542 -22.07 -2.75 -1.09
C ALA A 542 -22.76 -1.51 -1.70
N PRO A 543 -22.01 -0.53 -2.24
CA PRO A 543 -22.58 0.70 -2.76
C PRO A 543 -23.44 0.49 -4.02
N LEU A 544 -23.12 -0.53 -4.84
CA LEU A 544 -23.90 -0.84 -6.05
C LEU A 544 -25.06 -1.81 -5.77
N ALA A 545 -25.25 -2.32 -4.53
CA ALA A 545 -26.32 -3.27 -4.23
C ALA A 545 -27.72 -2.77 -4.65
N PRO A 546 -28.12 -1.50 -4.40
CA PRO A 546 -29.42 -0.99 -4.87
C PRO A 546 -29.54 -1.00 -6.39
N VAL A 547 -28.47 -0.64 -7.11
CA VAL A 547 -28.45 -0.57 -8.58
C VAL A 547 -28.54 -1.96 -9.20
N VAL A 548 -27.76 -2.91 -8.67
CA VAL A 548 -27.79 -4.31 -9.12
C VAL A 548 -29.14 -4.95 -8.85
N LYS A 549 -29.70 -4.78 -7.65
CA LYS A 549 -31.03 -5.32 -7.31
C LYS A 549 -32.11 -4.75 -8.21
N ALA A 550 -32.09 -3.45 -8.50
CA ALA A 550 -33.03 -2.82 -9.42
C ALA A 550 -32.88 -3.37 -10.86
N ALA A 551 -31.65 -3.45 -11.37
CA ALA A 551 -31.38 -3.95 -12.72
C ALA A 551 -31.87 -5.40 -12.90
N ILE A 552 -31.59 -6.28 -11.94
CA ILE A 552 -32.02 -7.69 -11.98
C ILE A 552 -33.53 -7.79 -11.80
N SER A 553 -34.14 -7.05 -10.86
CA SER A 553 -35.59 -7.13 -10.61
C SER A 553 -36.42 -6.63 -11.79
N GLU A 554 -35.94 -5.63 -12.52
CA GLU A 554 -36.61 -5.10 -13.71
C GLU A 554 -36.48 -6.05 -14.91
N ALA A 555 -35.33 -6.71 -15.05
CA ALA A 555 -35.02 -7.51 -16.22
C ALA A 555 -35.40 -8.99 -16.10
N VAL A 556 -35.26 -9.58 -14.91
CA VAL A 556 -35.34 -11.02 -14.69
C VAL A 556 -36.68 -11.39 -14.05
N SER A 557 -37.57 -11.98 -14.85
CA SER A 557 -38.79 -12.59 -14.33
C SER A 557 -38.58 -14.08 -14.01
N ARG A 558 -39.41 -14.65 -13.13
CA ARG A 558 -39.36 -16.10 -12.84
C ARG A 558 -39.56 -16.97 -14.09
N THR A 559 -40.30 -16.48 -15.09
CA THR A 559 -40.54 -17.20 -16.34
C THR A 559 -39.33 -17.20 -17.28
N ASP A 560 -38.38 -16.29 -17.07
CA ASP A 560 -37.12 -16.26 -17.83
C ASP A 560 -36.09 -17.27 -17.28
N LEU A 561 -36.37 -17.87 -16.11
CA LEU A 561 -35.46 -18.79 -15.42
C LEU A 561 -35.81 -20.25 -15.74
N ILE A 562 -34.76 -21.04 -16.01
CA ILE A 562 -34.89 -22.39 -16.59
C ILE A 562 -34.83 -23.50 -15.53
N ASP A 563 -34.43 -23.20 -14.29
CA ASP A 563 -34.39 -24.17 -13.20
C ASP A 563 -34.71 -23.56 -11.81
N VAL A 564 -34.94 -24.44 -10.84
CA VAL A 564 -35.25 -24.07 -9.44
C VAL A 564 -34.11 -23.33 -8.77
N PHE A 565 -32.86 -23.60 -9.16
CA PHE A 565 -31.67 -22.99 -8.58
C PHE A 565 -31.61 -21.49 -8.90
N GLN A 566 -31.87 -21.11 -10.14
CA GLN A 566 -31.94 -19.71 -10.55
C GLN A 566 -33.04 -18.95 -9.80
N ILE A 567 -34.21 -19.56 -9.59
CA ILE A 567 -35.32 -18.95 -8.83
C ILE A 567 -34.90 -18.72 -7.38
N LYS A 568 -34.28 -19.72 -6.73
CA LYS A 568 -33.77 -19.59 -5.36
C LYS A 568 -32.69 -18.52 -5.22
N ALA A 569 -31.79 -18.41 -6.21
CA ALA A 569 -30.77 -17.37 -6.24
C ALA A 569 -31.38 -15.97 -6.32
N LEU A 570 -32.39 -15.78 -7.17
CA LEU A 570 -33.12 -14.52 -7.28
C LEU A 570 -33.83 -14.17 -5.95
N GLU A 571 -34.43 -15.16 -5.27
CA GLU A 571 -35.04 -14.96 -3.96
C GLU A 571 -34.01 -14.58 -2.88
N ALA A 572 -32.85 -15.23 -2.87
CA ALA A 572 -31.76 -14.91 -1.96
C ALA A 572 -31.26 -13.47 -2.17
N LEU A 573 -31.04 -13.07 -3.43
CA LEU A 573 -30.63 -11.70 -3.77
C LEU A 573 -31.69 -10.66 -3.39
N ASN A 574 -32.97 -10.98 -3.57
CA ASN A 574 -34.06 -10.06 -3.20
C ASN A 574 -34.13 -9.85 -1.68
N LYS A 575 -33.90 -10.90 -0.88
CA LYS A 575 -33.88 -10.83 0.59
C LYS A 575 -32.60 -10.23 1.16
N TRP A 576 -31.50 -10.27 0.41
CA TRP A 576 -30.21 -9.72 0.82
C TRP A 576 -30.30 -8.23 1.11
N ASP A 577 -29.68 -7.80 2.20
CA ASP A 577 -29.70 -6.44 2.73
C ASP A 577 -28.69 -5.48 2.06
N GLY A 578 -27.75 -6.02 1.28
CA GLY A 578 -26.67 -5.26 0.67
C GLY A 578 -25.32 -5.41 1.39
N THR A 579 -25.26 -6.15 2.50
CA THR A 579 -24.02 -6.34 3.28
C THR A 579 -23.18 -7.49 2.72
N LEU A 580 -21.91 -7.24 2.40
CA LEU A 580 -20.96 -8.24 1.89
C LEU A 580 -20.35 -9.10 3.00
N ALA A 581 -21.17 -9.62 3.91
CA ALA A 581 -20.70 -10.48 5.00
C ALA A 581 -20.10 -11.80 4.46
N ALA A 582 -19.07 -12.32 5.14
CA ALA A 582 -18.36 -13.54 4.75
C ALA A 582 -19.22 -14.82 4.70
N ASP A 583 -20.41 -14.82 5.31
CA ASP A 583 -21.38 -15.90 5.32
C ASP A 583 -22.60 -15.64 4.42
N SER A 584 -22.61 -14.53 3.67
CA SER A 584 -23.74 -14.12 2.84
C SER A 584 -23.73 -14.80 1.46
N ALA A 585 -24.82 -15.51 1.16
CA ALA A 585 -25.10 -16.02 -0.18
C ALA A 585 -25.45 -14.90 -1.18
N GLY A 586 -26.18 -13.87 -0.71
CA GLY A 586 -26.54 -12.71 -1.53
C GLY A 586 -25.30 -11.96 -2.02
N ALA A 587 -24.29 -11.83 -1.16
CA ALA A 587 -23.00 -11.24 -1.49
C ALA A 587 -22.26 -12.03 -2.58
N ALA A 588 -22.17 -13.37 -2.44
CA ALA A 588 -21.55 -14.22 -3.45
C ALA A 588 -22.22 -14.11 -4.83
N ILE A 589 -23.57 -14.08 -4.85
CA ILE A 589 -24.37 -13.91 -6.07
C ILE A 589 -24.12 -12.52 -6.69
N TYR A 590 -24.11 -11.47 -5.87
CA TYR A 590 -23.85 -10.09 -6.29
C TYR A 590 -22.45 -9.94 -6.92
N GLU A 591 -21.41 -10.44 -6.25
CA GLU A 591 -20.02 -10.36 -6.73
C GLU A 591 -19.82 -11.12 -8.05
N SER A 592 -20.39 -12.32 -8.14
CA SER A 592 -20.37 -13.08 -9.39
C SER A 592 -21.10 -12.36 -10.52
N PHE A 593 -22.23 -11.71 -10.21
CA PHE A 593 -22.97 -10.92 -11.19
C PHE A 593 -22.16 -9.72 -11.68
N LEU A 594 -21.58 -8.91 -10.78
CA LEU A 594 -20.75 -7.77 -11.15
C LEU A 594 -19.57 -8.19 -12.03
N ARG A 595 -18.85 -9.24 -11.61
CA ARG A 595 -17.76 -9.82 -12.39
C ARG A 595 -18.22 -10.24 -13.78
N THR A 596 -19.36 -10.92 -13.87
CA THR A 596 -19.90 -11.41 -15.13
C THR A 596 -20.29 -10.26 -16.05
N VAL A 597 -20.99 -9.25 -15.53
CA VAL A 597 -21.34 -8.04 -16.30
C VAL A 597 -20.08 -7.34 -16.80
N ALA A 598 -19.11 -7.05 -15.91
CA ALA A 598 -17.86 -6.39 -16.29
C ALA A 598 -17.16 -7.11 -17.43
N ARG A 599 -17.02 -8.43 -17.30
CA ARG A 599 -16.28 -9.22 -18.27
C ARG A 599 -17.02 -9.35 -19.59
N ARG A 600 -18.34 -9.61 -19.58
CA ARG A 600 -19.14 -9.70 -20.81
C ARG A 600 -19.17 -8.38 -21.56
N THR A 601 -19.15 -7.26 -20.84
CA THR A 601 -19.13 -5.92 -21.43
C THR A 601 -17.76 -5.53 -21.97
N LEU A 602 -16.67 -5.88 -21.29
CA LEU A 602 -15.32 -5.43 -21.66
C LEU A 602 -14.59 -6.36 -22.64
N GLU A 603 -14.73 -7.68 -22.52
CA GLU A 603 -13.98 -8.65 -23.33
C GLU A 603 -14.19 -8.51 -24.84
N PRO A 604 -15.41 -8.24 -25.37
CA PRO A 604 -15.61 -8.04 -26.80
C PRO A 604 -14.80 -6.88 -27.38
N HIS A 605 -14.48 -5.87 -26.56
CA HIS A 605 -13.75 -4.66 -26.98
C HIS A 605 -12.25 -4.75 -26.68
N LEU A 606 -11.89 -5.20 -25.47
CA LEU A 606 -10.50 -5.21 -25.00
C LEU A 606 -9.79 -6.55 -25.20
N GLY A 607 -10.54 -7.66 -25.29
CA GLY A 607 -10.01 -9.01 -25.16
C GLY A 607 -9.76 -9.40 -23.70
N GLY A 608 -9.60 -10.70 -23.45
CA GLY A 608 -9.47 -11.26 -22.10
C GLY A 608 -8.29 -10.73 -21.27
N PRO A 609 -7.06 -10.66 -21.82
CA PRO A 609 -5.90 -10.15 -21.08
C PRO A 609 -6.05 -8.69 -20.65
N LEU A 610 -6.34 -7.78 -21.58
CA LEU A 610 -6.46 -6.35 -21.28
C LEU A 610 -7.68 -6.01 -20.41
N THR A 611 -8.77 -6.80 -20.52
CA THR A 611 -9.90 -6.72 -19.57
C THR A 611 -9.45 -7.06 -18.15
N SER A 612 -8.61 -8.10 -18.00
CA SER A 612 -8.12 -8.51 -16.69
C SER A 612 -7.18 -7.45 -16.11
N GLU A 613 -6.31 -6.85 -16.94
CA GLU A 613 -5.45 -5.74 -16.51
C GLU A 613 -6.27 -4.51 -16.07
N TYR A 614 -7.30 -4.14 -16.83
CA TYR A 614 -8.17 -3.01 -16.48
C TYR A 614 -8.86 -3.21 -15.12
N LEU A 615 -9.52 -4.37 -14.93
CA LEU A 615 -10.26 -4.66 -13.71
C LEU A 615 -9.35 -4.77 -12.47
N GLU A 616 -8.12 -5.25 -12.66
CA GLU A 616 -7.18 -5.42 -11.55
C GLU A 616 -6.45 -4.12 -11.23
N ARG A 617 -6.09 -3.33 -12.23
CA ARG A 617 -5.21 -2.17 -12.05
C ARG A 617 -5.95 -0.84 -11.92
N TYR A 618 -7.15 -0.69 -12.49
CA TYR A 618 -7.85 0.59 -12.42
C TYR A 618 -8.70 0.69 -11.13
N PRO A 619 -8.43 1.61 -10.19
CA PRO A 619 -9.09 1.64 -8.88
C PRO A 619 -10.59 1.98 -8.93
N SER A 620 -11.05 2.55 -10.04
CA SER A 620 -12.41 3.06 -10.23
C SER A 620 -13.22 2.29 -11.29
N TRP A 621 -12.87 1.03 -11.58
CA TRP A 621 -13.57 0.24 -12.60
C TRP A 621 -15.06 0.03 -12.27
N SER A 622 -15.45 0.04 -10.99
CA SER A 622 -16.84 -0.14 -10.53
C SER A 622 -17.75 1.02 -10.94
N LEU A 623 -17.24 2.25 -11.07
CA LEU A 623 -17.99 3.41 -11.59
C LEU A 623 -18.46 3.20 -13.03
N PHE A 624 -17.69 2.46 -13.82
CA PHE A 624 -18.10 2.07 -15.16
C PHE A 624 -19.33 1.15 -15.13
N LEU A 625 -19.38 0.17 -14.21
CA LEU A 625 -20.54 -0.71 -14.08
C LEU A 625 -21.78 0.01 -13.57
N ASP A 626 -21.63 0.87 -12.58
CA ASP A 626 -22.74 1.66 -12.04
C ASP A 626 -23.43 2.47 -13.15
N ARG A 627 -22.63 3.19 -13.96
CA ARG A 627 -23.16 3.93 -15.12
C ARG A 627 -23.75 3.01 -16.18
N LEU A 628 -23.12 1.88 -16.49
CA LEU A 628 -23.66 0.91 -17.45
C LEU A 628 -25.06 0.44 -17.02
N LEU A 629 -25.22 0.08 -15.74
CA LEU A 629 -26.48 -0.43 -15.17
C LEU A 629 -27.57 0.65 -15.08
N ARG A 630 -27.19 1.93 -14.86
CA ARG A 630 -28.13 3.06 -14.81
C ARG A 630 -28.53 3.61 -16.17
N ASP A 631 -27.54 3.87 -17.03
CA ASP A 631 -27.74 4.48 -18.35
C ASP A 631 -28.39 3.49 -19.33
N LYS A 632 -28.17 2.18 -19.13
CA LYS A 632 -28.68 1.08 -19.96
C LYS A 632 -28.38 1.25 -21.45
N LYS A 633 -27.24 1.88 -21.77
CA LYS A 633 -26.80 2.09 -23.15
C LYS A 633 -26.31 0.80 -23.77
N ASP A 634 -26.55 0.67 -25.07
CA ASP A 634 -26.21 -0.48 -25.89
C ASP A 634 -24.76 -0.48 -26.40
N GLU A 635 -24.04 0.65 -26.29
CA GLU A 635 -22.68 0.84 -26.82
C GLU A 635 -21.66 -0.24 -26.37
N PHE A 636 -21.83 -0.80 -25.18
CA PHE A 636 -20.95 -1.85 -24.64
C PHE A 636 -21.63 -3.23 -24.54
N LEU A 637 -22.82 -3.39 -25.12
CA LEU A 637 -23.45 -4.71 -25.15
C LEU A 637 -22.73 -5.63 -26.13
N PRO A 638 -22.55 -6.91 -25.78
CA PRO A 638 -22.11 -7.91 -26.75
C PRO A 638 -23.01 -7.92 -28.00
N ARG A 639 -22.44 -8.20 -29.17
CA ARG A 639 -23.19 -8.14 -30.46
C ARG A 639 -24.37 -9.09 -30.51
N GLU A 640 -24.29 -10.19 -29.78
CA GLU A 640 -25.35 -11.19 -29.66
C GLU A 640 -26.53 -10.72 -28.80
N GLU A 641 -26.36 -9.67 -28.00
CA GLU A 641 -27.39 -9.13 -27.12
C GLU A 641 -28.14 -7.97 -27.79
N ARG A 642 -29.43 -8.17 -28.05
CA ARG A 642 -30.27 -7.18 -28.73
C ARG A 642 -30.82 -6.09 -27.80
N THR A 643 -30.94 -6.37 -26.51
CA THR A 643 -31.53 -5.47 -25.52
C THR A 643 -30.78 -5.56 -24.20
N PHE A 644 -30.76 -4.46 -23.46
CA PHE A 644 -30.18 -4.45 -22.11
C PHE A 644 -30.87 -5.44 -21.18
N LYS A 645 -32.19 -5.62 -21.31
CA LYS A 645 -32.95 -6.63 -20.56
C LYS A 645 -32.40 -8.04 -20.79
N ASN A 646 -32.24 -8.44 -22.05
CA ASN A 646 -31.72 -9.77 -22.39
C ASN A 646 -30.31 -9.95 -21.84
N PHE A 647 -29.46 -8.93 -21.98
CA PHE A 647 -28.10 -8.94 -21.43
C PHE A 647 -28.06 -9.17 -19.91
N ILE A 648 -28.96 -8.54 -19.14
CA ILE A 648 -29.02 -8.75 -17.69
C ILE A 648 -29.50 -10.17 -17.36
N VAL A 649 -30.53 -10.68 -18.03
CA VAL A 649 -31.02 -12.06 -17.84
C VAL A 649 -29.90 -13.08 -18.11
N THR A 650 -29.25 -12.98 -19.27
CA THR A 650 -28.18 -13.92 -19.64
C THR A 650 -26.95 -13.76 -18.76
N SER A 651 -26.64 -12.55 -18.28
CA SER A 651 -25.52 -12.32 -17.35
C SER A 651 -25.79 -12.91 -15.98
N PHE A 652 -27.02 -12.78 -15.49
CA PHE A 652 -27.44 -13.38 -14.22
C PHE A 652 -27.42 -14.92 -14.30
N VAL A 653 -27.95 -15.51 -15.37
CA VAL A 653 -27.87 -16.97 -15.57
C VAL A 653 -26.43 -17.45 -15.67
N GLN A 654 -25.56 -16.73 -16.39
CA GLN A 654 -24.15 -17.10 -16.51
C GLN A 654 -23.40 -16.97 -15.17
N SER A 655 -23.65 -15.91 -14.39
CA SER A 655 -22.97 -15.72 -13.09
C SER A 655 -23.32 -16.82 -12.09
N LEU A 656 -24.58 -17.27 -12.10
CA LEU A 656 -25.05 -18.38 -11.26
C LEU A 656 -24.48 -19.72 -11.71
N LYS A 657 -24.35 -19.95 -13.02
CA LYS A 657 -23.69 -21.14 -13.55
C LYS A 657 -22.22 -21.17 -13.12
N ASP A 658 -21.50 -20.06 -13.22
CA ASP A 658 -20.10 -19.96 -12.80
C ASP A 658 -19.94 -20.23 -11.30
N LEU A 659 -20.83 -19.69 -10.46
CA LEU A 659 -20.85 -19.96 -9.02
C LEU A 659 -21.10 -21.43 -8.70
N ARG A 660 -22.15 -22.02 -9.27
CA ARG A 660 -22.49 -23.44 -9.11
C ARG A 660 -21.30 -24.35 -9.45
N MET A 661 -20.58 -24.03 -10.53
CA MET A 661 -19.39 -24.77 -10.95
C MET A 661 -18.19 -24.56 -10.04
N THR A 662 -18.03 -23.35 -9.48
CA THR A 662 -16.92 -23.02 -8.57
C THR A 662 -17.10 -23.68 -7.21
N GLU A 663 -18.31 -23.60 -6.65
CA GLU A 663 -18.66 -24.13 -5.33
C GLU A 663 -19.01 -25.62 -5.35
N HIS A 664 -19.16 -26.20 -6.55
CA HIS A 664 -19.62 -27.59 -6.75
C HIS A 664 -20.90 -27.91 -5.95
N ASN A 665 -21.82 -26.96 -5.88
CA ASN A 665 -22.99 -27.04 -5.03
C ASN A 665 -24.25 -26.49 -5.74
N ASP A 666 -25.34 -27.27 -5.66
CA ASP A 666 -26.65 -26.96 -6.24
C ASP A 666 -27.61 -26.25 -5.27
N ASP A 667 -27.17 -25.99 -4.04
CA ASP A 667 -27.91 -25.21 -3.05
C ASP A 667 -27.36 -23.79 -2.93
N THR A 668 -28.12 -22.82 -3.44
CA THR A 668 -27.76 -21.39 -3.38
C THR A 668 -27.59 -20.88 -1.96
N SER A 669 -28.27 -21.49 -0.97
CA SER A 669 -28.16 -21.08 0.43
C SER A 669 -26.84 -21.51 1.09
N ALA A 670 -26.14 -22.47 0.48
CA ALA A 670 -24.84 -22.91 0.94
C ALA A 670 -23.69 -22.01 0.48
N PHE A 671 -23.92 -21.13 -0.51
CA PHE A 671 -22.91 -20.19 -0.98
C PHE A 671 -22.59 -19.17 0.12
N LYS A 672 -21.30 -18.98 0.37
CA LYS A 672 -20.83 -18.01 1.34
C LYS A 672 -19.73 -17.19 0.70
N TRP A 673 -19.85 -15.87 0.77
CA TRP A 673 -18.88 -14.98 0.15
C TRP A 673 -17.44 -15.28 0.60
N GLY A 674 -17.21 -15.48 1.90
CA GLY A 674 -15.88 -15.78 2.44
C GLY A 674 -15.33 -17.18 2.10
N ASP A 675 -16.10 -18.04 1.45
CA ASP A 675 -15.56 -19.30 0.90
C ASP A 675 -14.85 -19.05 -0.45
N LEU A 676 -15.36 -18.10 -1.22
CA LEU A 676 -14.76 -17.56 -2.46
C LEU A 676 -13.70 -16.50 -2.18
N HIS A 677 -13.95 -15.63 -1.19
CA HIS A 677 -13.16 -14.45 -0.88
C HIS A 677 -12.28 -14.67 0.34
N ARG A 678 -11.01 -14.95 0.07
CA ARG A 678 -10.03 -15.33 1.08
C ARG A 678 -8.77 -14.49 0.97
N VAL A 679 -8.24 -14.11 2.14
CA VAL A 679 -6.99 -13.36 2.24
C VAL A 679 -5.79 -14.30 2.23
N ASP A 680 -4.79 -13.94 1.43
CA ASP A 680 -3.47 -14.54 1.41
C ASP A 680 -2.40 -13.51 1.78
N PHE A 681 -1.72 -13.73 2.90
CA PHE A 681 -0.55 -12.95 3.32
C PHE A 681 0.73 -13.59 2.81
N VAL A 682 1.39 -12.94 1.85
CA VAL A 682 2.57 -13.48 1.17
C VAL A 682 3.83 -13.14 1.94
N ASN A 683 4.66 -14.15 2.24
CA ASN A 683 5.93 -13.95 2.91
C ASN A 683 6.92 -13.18 2.03
N ILE A 684 7.60 -12.19 2.59
CA ILE A 684 8.56 -11.34 1.88
C ILE A 684 9.68 -12.14 1.17
N LEU A 685 10.06 -13.32 1.69
CA LEU A 685 11.04 -14.19 1.02
C LEU A 685 10.47 -14.87 -0.22
N VAL A 686 9.20 -15.28 -0.18
CA VAL A 686 8.50 -15.88 -1.33
C VAL A 686 8.30 -14.83 -2.42
N ASP A 687 7.96 -13.59 -2.03
CA ASP A 687 7.86 -12.46 -2.96
C ASP A 687 9.22 -12.15 -3.64
N ALA A 688 10.31 -12.13 -2.85
CA ALA A 688 11.64 -11.79 -3.36
C ALA A 688 12.26 -12.87 -4.27
N ALA A 689 11.82 -14.13 -4.17
CA ALA A 689 12.41 -15.25 -4.88
C ALA A 689 11.36 -16.28 -5.35
N PRO A 690 10.98 -16.26 -6.64
CA PRO A 690 10.03 -17.22 -7.21
C PRO A 690 10.41 -18.69 -7.01
N GLY A 691 11.71 -19.01 -6.89
CA GLY A 691 12.18 -20.36 -6.57
C GLY A 691 11.68 -20.92 -5.22
N LEU A 692 11.23 -20.06 -4.30
CA LEU A 692 10.67 -20.44 -3.00
C LEU A 692 9.16 -20.71 -3.04
N GLN A 693 8.52 -20.63 -4.20
CA GLN A 693 7.08 -20.83 -4.34
C GLN A 693 6.61 -22.21 -3.82
N SER A 694 7.45 -23.25 -3.90
CA SER A 694 7.16 -24.58 -3.34
C SER A 694 7.06 -24.60 -1.81
N MET A 695 7.64 -23.60 -1.13
CA MET A 695 7.57 -23.40 0.33
C MET A 695 6.47 -22.43 0.76
N ALA A 696 5.71 -21.85 -0.19
CA ALA A 696 4.71 -20.84 0.10
C ALA A 696 3.67 -21.31 1.13
N ASN A 697 3.22 -22.56 1.06
CA ASN A 697 2.24 -23.12 2.01
C ASN A 697 2.73 -23.15 3.47
N PHE A 698 4.05 -23.14 3.68
CA PHE A 698 4.66 -23.13 5.01
C PHE A 698 5.01 -21.71 5.47
N LEU A 699 5.43 -20.86 4.54
CA LEU A 699 5.90 -19.51 4.84
C LEU A 699 4.79 -18.46 4.86
N ASN A 700 3.71 -18.65 4.09
CA ASN A 700 2.58 -17.73 4.01
C ASN A 700 1.55 -17.99 5.12
N ILE A 701 0.65 -17.04 5.33
CA ILE A 701 -0.58 -17.22 6.11
C ILE A 701 -1.74 -17.03 5.15
N SER A 702 -2.54 -18.07 4.94
CA SER A 702 -3.54 -18.10 3.87
C SER A 702 -4.90 -18.61 4.34
N GLY A 703 -5.94 -18.23 3.61
CA GLY A 703 -7.26 -18.84 3.72
C GLY A 703 -8.21 -18.19 4.73
N ALA A 704 -7.85 -17.06 5.32
CA ALA A 704 -8.74 -16.30 6.20
C ALA A 704 -9.98 -15.83 5.40
N ARG A 705 -11.16 -16.22 5.86
CA ARG A 705 -12.45 -15.85 5.25
C ARG A 705 -12.74 -14.39 5.58
N VAL A 706 -13.07 -13.59 4.57
CA VAL A 706 -13.38 -12.17 4.76
C VAL A 706 -14.65 -11.77 4.04
N GLY A 707 -15.28 -10.71 4.54
CA GLY A 707 -16.35 -10.00 3.85
C GLY A 707 -15.81 -8.72 3.20
N GLY A 708 -16.71 -7.89 2.66
CA GLY A 708 -16.34 -6.69 1.92
C GLY A 708 -15.87 -6.96 0.48
N ASP A 709 -15.59 -5.87 -0.22
CA ASP A 709 -15.00 -5.81 -1.56
C ASP A 709 -14.11 -4.53 -1.67
N GLN A 710 -13.68 -4.20 -2.89
CA GLN A 710 -12.94 -2.98 -3.21
C GLN A 710 -13.67 -1.65 -2.96
N ASP A 711 -15.01 -1.67 -2.94
CA ASP A 711 -15.88 -0.48 -2.87
C ASP A 711 -16.44 -0.23 -1.46
N THR A 712 -16.42 -1.24 -0.58
CA THR A 712 -16.80 -1.14 0.84
C THR A 712 -15.78 -0.38 1.69
N VAL A 713 -16.25 0.27 2.77
CA VAL A 713 -15.37 0.98 3.72
C VAL A 713 -14.40 0.00 4.37
N ALA A 714 -14.89 -1.16 4.82
CA ALA A 714 -14.06 -2.28 5.27
C ALA A 714 -13.41 -3.01 4.08
N THR A 715 -12.52 -2.31 3.38
CA THR A 715 -11.99 -2.72 2.08
C THR A 715 -11.21 -4.03 2.15
N MET A 716 -11.64 -4.96 1.31
CA MET A 716 -11.02 -6.25 1.04
C MET A 716 -11.11 -6.48 -0.48
N ASP A 717 -10.06 -6.14 -1.23
CA ASP A 717 -10.09 -6.09 -2.70
C ASP A 717 -10.40 -7.46 -3.30
N SER A 718 -11.41 -7.55 -4.17
CA SER A 718 -11.84 -8.80 -4.79
C SER A 718 -11.29 -8.92 -6.21
N SER A 719 -10.39 -9.88 -6.44
CA SER A 719 -9.85 -10.10 -7.78
C SER A 719 -10.94 -10.58 -8.76
N LEU A 720 -11.00 -9.94 -9.93
CA LEU A 720 -11.95 -10.28 -11.00
C LEU A 720 -11.31 -11.16 -12.10
N LYS A 721 -10.11 -11.69 -11.85
CA LYS A 721 -9.42 -12.62 -12.75
C LYS A 721 -10.24 -13.89 -13.03
N ARG A 722 -9.83 -14.62 -14.07
CA ARG A 722 -10.31 -15.99 -14.34
C ARG A 722 -9.42 -17.01 -13.62
N GLY A 723 -9.99 -18.18 -13.34
CA GLY A 723 -9.25 -19.32 -12.80
C GLY A 723 -9.04 -19.21 -11.29
N LYS A 724 -7.94 -19.78 -10.78
CA LYS A 724 -7.71 -20.00 -9.34
C LYS A 724 -7.60 -18.72 -8.50
N GLN A 725 -7.43 -17.56 -9.12
CA GLN A 725 -7.32 -16.26 -8.44
C GLN A 725 -8.64 -15.48 -8.42
N GLN A 726 -9.70 -16.06 -8.98
CA GLN A 726 -11.03 -15.47 -8.95
C GLN A 726 -11.46 -15.24 -7.49
N PHE A 727 -11.86 -14.00 -7.17
CA PHE A 727 -12.26 -13.53 -5.84
C PHE A 727 -11.18 -13.58 -4.76
N ALA A 728 -9.91 -13.88 -5.10
CA ALA A 728 -8.84 -13.82 -4.12
C ALA A 728 -8.66 -12.40 -3.58
N CYS A 729 -8.44 -12.29 -2.27
CA CYS A 729 -8.20 -11.02 -1.58
C CYS A 729 -6.71 -10.82 -1.34
N ARG A 730 -6.10 -9.89 -2.06
CA ARG A 730 -4.65 -9.63 -2.00
C ARG A 730 -4.29 -8.26 -1.48
N GLU A 731 -5.28 -7.39 -1.34
CA GLU A 731 -5.13 -6.01 -0.90
C GLU A 731 -6.30 -5.64 0.00
N GLY A 732 -6.05 -4.83 1.02
CA GLY A 732 -7.07 -4.34 1.93
C GLY A 732 -6.43 -3.63 3.11
N SER A 733 -7.19 -3.43 4.17
CA SER A 733 -6.67 -2.79 5.38
C SER A 733 -5.57 -3.63 6.04
N THR A 734 -4.41 -3.04 6.32
CA THR A 734 -3.27 -3.69 7.01
C THR A 734 -3.01 -3.12 8.41
N MET A 735 -3.55 -1.92 8.70
CA MET A 735 -3.53 -1.27 10.01
C MET A 735 -4.77 -0.38 10.17
N ARG A 736 -5.37 -0.38 11.36
CA ARG A 736 -6.46 0.52 11.76
C ARG A 736 -6.04 1.37 12.97
N LEU A 737 -6.39 2.64 12.95
CA LEU A 737 -6.22 3.65 13.99
C LEU A 737 -7.59 4.23 14.36
N LEU A 738 -7.89 4.27 15.66
CA LEU A 738 -9.00 5.01 16.25
C LEU A 738 -8.51 5.79 17.46
N VAL A 739 -8.86 7.07 17.55
CA VAL A 739 -8.50 7.90 18.71
C VAL A 739 -9.61 8.89 19.06
N ASP A 740 -9.87 9.02 20.35
CA ASP A 740 -10.59 10.14 20.96
C ASP A 740 -9.57 11.03 21.66
N MET A 741 -9.34 12.23 21.12
CA MET A 741 -8.30 13.10 21.65
C MET A 741 -8.59 13.65 23.05
N SER A 742 -9.81 13.53 23.57
CA SER A 742 -10.11 13.95 24.95
C SER A 742 -9.77 12.92 26.02
N ASP A 743 -9.47 11.68 25.63
CA ASP A 743 -9.25 10.58 26.57
C ASP A 743 -8.01 9.76 26.15
N ALA A 744 -6.99 9.77 27.00
CA ALA A 744 -5.74 9.04 26.74
C ALA A 744 -5.92 7.51 26.77
N GLU A 745 -7.00 6.99 27.37
CA GLU A 745 -7.32 5.56 27.38
C GLU A 745 -8.02 5.11 26.09
N LYS A 746 -8.58 6.05 25.31
CA LYS A 746 -9.30 5.77 24.06
C LYS A 746 -8.40 5.95 22.84
N PHE A 747 -7.34 5.14 22.81
CA PHE A 747 -6.42 5.04 21.69
C PHE A 747 -6.28 3.58 21.28
N TYR A 748 -6.61 3.27 20.03
CA TYR A 748 -6.65 1.90 19.53
C TYR A 748 -5.86 1.82 18.24
N GLN A 749 -4.98 0.82 18.15
CA GLN A 749 -4.32 0.44 16.92
C GLN A 749 -4.30 -1.07 16.78
N THR A 750 -4.66 -1.55 15.59
CA THR A 750 -4.75 -2.98 15.28
C THR A 750 -4.09 -3.26 13.95
N LEU A 751 -3.22 -4.27 13.92
CA LEU A 751 -2.55 -4.76 12.71
C LEU A 751 -3.34 -5.92 12.11
N ALA A 752 -3.27 -6.11 10.79
CA ALA A 752 -3.91 -7.26 10.14
C ALA A 752 -3.32 -8.62 10.53
N LEU A 753 -2.07 -8.64 11.02
CA LEU A 753 -1.40 -9.84 11.52
C LEU A 753 -0.97 -9.67 12.98
N GLY A 754 0.29 -9.36 13.24
CA GLY A 754 0.85 -9.25 14.58
C GLY A 754 2.13 -8.45 14.59
N GLN A 755 2.70 -8.27 15.77
CA GLN A 755 3.86 -7.42 15.99
C GLN A 755 5.17 -8.00 15.45
N SER A 756 5.33 -9.33 15.43
CA SER A 756 6.60 -10.01 15.12
C SER A 756 6.64 -10.57 13.70
N GLY A 757 7.81 -10.45 13.06
CA GLY A 757 8.09 -11.11 11.78
C GLY A 757 8.72 -12.50 11.91
N ASN A 758 9.14 -12.89 13.11
CA ASN A 758 9.72 -14.20 13.37
C ASN A 758 8.71 -15.32 13.09
N LEU A 759 9.12 -16.31 12.28
CA LEU A 759 8.31 -17.45 11.84
C LEU A 759 7.62 -18.21 12.99
N PHE A 760 8.24 -18.26 14.18
CA PHE A 760 7.81 -19.06 15.33
C PHE A 760 7.25 -18.22 16.49
N SER A 761 7.19 -16.89 16.33
CA SER A 761 6.60 -16.04 17.37
C SER A 761 5.09 -16.25 17.45
N ALA A 762 4.56 -16.30 18.68
CA ALA A 762 3.13 -16.28 18.92
C ALA A 762 2.49 -14.96 18.41
N HIS A 763 3.27 -13.88 18.36
CA HIS A 763 2.83 -12.54 17.93
C HIS A 763 3.00 -12.30 16.43
N ARG A 764 3.09 -13.38 15.63
CA ARG A 764 3.17 -13.30 14.16
C ARG A 764 1.81 -12.98 13.53
N ALA A 765 0.71 -13.45 14.14
CA ALA A 765 -0.65 -13.32 13.59
C ALA A 765 -1.74 -13.31 14.67
N ASP A 766 -1.38 -12.96 15.91
CA ASP A 766 -2.28 -12.96 17.07
C ASP A 766 -3.43 -11.95 16.97
N GLN A 767 -3.29 -10.90 16.15
CA GLN A 767 -4.36 -9.91 15.92
C GLN A 767 -5.27 -10.26 14.74
N LEU A 768 -4.91 -11.24 13.88
CA LEU A 768 -5.66 -11.58 12.66
C LEU A 768 -7.14 -11.89 12.92
N LYS A 769 -7.43 -12.60 14.02
CA LYS A 769 -8.81 -12.93 14.40
C LYS A 769 -9.62 -11.68 14.76
N ALA A 770 -9.03 -10.76 15.53
CA ALA A 770 -9.68 -9.49 15.87
C ALA A 770 -9.88 -8.63 14.62
N PHE A 771 -8.96 -8.71 13.66
CA PHE A 771 -8.98 -7.93 12.42
C PHE A 771 -10.02 -8.39 11.40
N THR A 772 -10.17 -9.71 11.23
CA THR A 772 -11.04 -10.35 10.22
C THR A 772 -12.42 -10.75 10.74
N SER A 773 -12.70 -10.52 12.03
CA SER A 773 -14.02 -10.75 12.62
C SER A 773 -15.12 -9.97 11.86
N PRO A 774 -16.34 -10.52 11.71
CA PRO A 774 -17.48 -9.80 11.14
C PRO A 774 -17.79 -8.46 11.84
N ALA A 775 -17.47 -8.38 13.13
CA ALA A 775 -17.36 -7.14 13.88
C ALA A 775 -15.93 -7.06 14.43
N PRO A 776 -15.01 -6.38 13.72
CA PRO A 776 -13.64 -6.20 14.17
C PRO A 776 -13.63 -5.53 15.54
N VAL A 777 -12.80 -6.06 16.44
CA VAL A 777 -12.64 -5.51 17.79
C VAL A 777 -11.40 -4.63 17.78
N PRO A 778 -11.51 -3.30 17.93
CA PRO A 778 -10.34 -2.44 18.05
C PRO A 778 -9.52 -2.84 19.27
N LEU A 779 -8.23 -3.07 19.08
CA LEU A 779 -7.31 -3.42 20.16
C LEU A 779 -6.70 -2.15 20.76
N PRO A 780 -6.75 -1.98 22.10
CA PRO A 780 -6.25 -0.78 22.76
C PRO A 780 -4.73 -0.68 22.63
N MET A 781 -4.21 0.53 22.61
CA MET A 781 -2.79 0.84 22.74
C MET A 781 -2.64 1.84 23.88
N ALA A 782 -1.87 1.50 24.91
CA ALA A 782 -1.75 2.40 26.05
C ALA A 782 -1.05 3.71 25.67
N PHE A 783 -1.52 4.79 26.28
CA PHE A 783 -0.87 6.10 26.20
C PHE A 783 -0.67 6.71 27.58
N ALA A 784 -1.58 6.49 28.53
CA ALA A 784 -1.36 6.90 29.92
C ALA A 784 -0.58 5.85 30.72
N ASN A 785 0.16 6.28 31.74
CA ASN A 785 0.95 5.40 32.61
C ASN A 785 0.11 4.30 33.28
N ASP A 786 -1.13 4.64 33.66
CA ASP A 786 -2.04 3.71 34.34
C ASP A 786 -2.55 2.63 33.38
N SER A 787 -2.90 2.97 32.13
CA SER A 787 -3.25 1.96 31.12
C SER A 787 -2.05 1.09 30.77
N GLU A 788 -0.87 1.70 30.60
CA GLU A 788 0.36 0.97 30.26
C GLU A 788 0.68 -0.08 31.34
N SER A 789 0.56 0.30 32.62
CA SER A 789 0.81 -0.61 33.73
C SER A 789 -0.22 -1.74 33.83
N LYS A 790 -1.45 -1.53 33.36
CA LYS A 790 -2.52 -2.56 33.34
C LYS A 790 -2.32 -3.59 32.22
N ILE A 791 -1.78 -3.18 31.07
CA ILE A 791 -1.64 -4.05 29.90
C ILE A 791 -0.26 -4.69 29.76
N SER A 792 0.76 -4.12 30.40
CA SER A 792 2.14 -4.62 30.32
C SER A 792 2.27 -5.95 31.05
N GLN A 793 2.79 -6.96 30.35
CA GLN A 793 3.05 -8.31 30.89
C GLN A 793 4.54 -8.60 31.07
N HIS A 794 5.38 -7.98 30.25
CA HIS A 794 6.82 -8.21 30.23
C HIS A 794 7.61 -6.92 30.44
N ARG A 795 8.85 -7.05 30.91
CA ARG A 795 9.73 -5.91 31.19
C ARG A 795 11.19 -6.22 30.85
N LEU A 796 11.72 -5.48 29.88
CA LEU A 796 13.12 -5.50 29.47
C LEU A 796 13.83 -4.23 29.93
N LEU A 797 14.91 -4.39 30.68
CA LEU A 797 15.76 -3.29 31.14
C LEU A 797 16.97 -3.15 30.23
N PHE A 798 17.28 -1.93 29.80
CA PHE A 798 18.53 -1.61 29.13
C PHE A 798 19.45 -0.93 30.13
N SER A 799 20.63 -1.50 30.39
CA SER A 799 21.60 -0.97 31.36
C SER A 799 22.81 -0.37 30.65
N ASP A 800 23.23 0.83 31.05
CA ASP A 800 24.48 1.47 30.61
C ASP A 800 25.73 0.90 31.34
N LYS A 801 25.53 0.02 32.33
CA LYS A 801 26.58 -0.62 33.16
C LYS A 801 26.31 -2.08 33.46
#